data_AF-A0A498HXB9-F1
#
_entry.id   AF-A0A498HXB9-F1
#
_cell.length_a   1.000
_cell.length_b   1.000
_cell.length_c   1.000
_cell.angle_alpha   90.00
_cell.angle_beta   90.00
_cell.angle_gamma   90.00
#
_symmetry.space_group_name_H-M   'P 1'
#
loop_
_entity.id
_entity.type
_entity.pdbx_description
1 polymer ?
#
loop_
_entity_poly.entity_id
_entity_poly.type
_entity_poly.pdbx_seq_one_letter_code
_entity_poly.pdbx_strand_id
1 'polypeptide(L)'
;MLKLVGGVAGAGAASTSTSTPSSPEEEITLTVKWSGKEYTVRVCGDDTVGELKRRICQLTTVLPKRQKLLYPKLLPSKLADDTVLLSSLPFKPSQKMTMIGTMEDDIIVDPVESPEIVDDFEIAQDEAVEIKDKYANKLRRRVDQYKIELRNPCREGKKLLVLDIDYTLFDHRSTAENPLQLMRPFLHEFLTAAYAEYDIMIWSATSMKWVELKMGQLGVLSNPNYKITALLDHMAMITVQCESRGTFDCKPLGLIWAKFPEFYSSKNTIMFDDLRRNFVMNPQNGLIIKPFKKAHSSRDSDQELLKLTTYLLAIAELDDLSNLDHHNWQSFSEDNVKRHGYDPLDPYANITIRWDFLQQSGSSSDIKVSIYNFQQFRHVDRPGWKLGWTWKGDEVIWDMWGAEAIEQGNCSKFKGSPDLPHCCKRKPVVIDLLPGAPFNKQYFNCCKGGELSSMIQDSSKFGSSFAMSVGSFAGKDIVMPINFTIGLPGYTCGMPFQVQPTKFSHDGRRWKQVLETWNVTCIYSLIRASPSPKCCASLSAFYSSTIVRCPKCSCGCQGLPGVKCVKPGEESPPLLQLPHTHETEEPSPLVTCSRHMCPIRVHWHVKQSYKEYWRVKITISNYNFVKNYSYWTLVVQHPSLQSLTRLFSFNYHPLNQYGTINDTGMFWGIKYYNDLLLTRGKNGVVQTEMLLHKDAGTFTFREGWTFPRKISFNGDECVMAPPDEYPRLPNAAPSATASKRSIVWCFNIHTAELT
;
A
#
# COMPACT_ATOMS: atom_id res chain seq x y z
N MET A 1 -29.16 60.63 5.99
CA MET A 1 -30.38 60.68 6.83
C MET A 1 -30.26 59.57 7.86
N LEU A 2 -30.26 59.95 9.15
CA LEU A 2 -30.46 59.15 10.38
C LEU A 2 -29.61 57.87 10.58
N LYS A 3 -28.62 57.82 11.49
CA LYS A 3 -28.62 57.84 12.98
C LYS A 3 -29.35 56.67 13.66
N LEU A 4 -28.55 55.94 14.47
CA LEU A 4 -28.81 55.40 15.83
C LEU A 4 -29.81 54.22 15.91
N VAL A 5 -29.68 53.18 16.74
CA VAL A 5 -29.20 52.94 18.13
C VAL A 5 -28.89 51.41 18.19
N GLY A 6 -27.87 50.81 18.82
CA GLY A 6 -27.23 51.01 20.12
C GLY A 6 -27.66 49.90 21.11
N GLY A 7 -26.76 48.99 21.51
CA GLY A 7 -26.98 48.03 22.60
C GLY A 7 -25.94 46.90 22.65
N VAL A 8 -25.09 46.90 23.69
CA VAL A 8 -23.79 46.22 23.81
C VAL A 8 -23.81 45.12 24.89
N ALA A 9 -23.05 44.03 24.69
CA ALA A 9 -22.22 43.32 25.69
C ALA A 9 -21.63 42.04 25.02
N GLY A 10 -20.34 41.68 25.03
CA GLY A 10 -19.09 42.26 25.49
C GLY A 10 -18.00 41.26 25.08
N ALA A 11 -16.92 41.72 24.43
CA ALA A 11 -15.76 40.90 24.07
C ALA A 11 -14.50 41.58 24.63
N GLY A 12 -13.86 40.92 25.60
CA GLY A 12 -12.56 41.31 26.12
C GLY A 12 -11.45 40.90 25.14
N ALA A 13 -10.84 41.90 24.50
CA ALA A 13 -9.61 41.73 23.74
C ALA A 13 -8.43 41.64 24.72
N ALA A 14 -7.74 40.50 24.74
CA ALA A 14 -6.47 40.36 25.43
C ALA A 14 -5.34 40.90 24.55
N SER A 15 -4.58 41.81 25.13
CA SER A 15 -3.50 42.62 24.59
C SER A 15 -2.33 41.82 24.05
N THR A 16 -1.85 42.23 22.88
CA THR A 16 -0.52 41.99 22.31
C THR A 16 0.59 42.27 23.31
N SER A 17 1.32 41.23 23.73
CA SER A 17 2.57 41.37 24.49
C SER A 17 3.73 41.62 23.53
N THR A 18 4.09 42.89 23.37
CA THR A 18 5.34 43.34 22.76
C THR A 18 6.52 42.83 23.60
N SER A 19 7.25 41.83 23.11
CA SER A 19 8.51 41.39 23.72
C SER A 19 9.62 42.39 23.36
N THR A 20 10.13 43.10 24.36
CA THR A 20 11.35 43.92 24.34
C THR A 20 12.56 43.17 23.73
N PRO A 21 13.47 43.87 23.01
CA PRO A 21 14.67 43.25 22.46
C PRO A 21 15.64 42.88 23.59
N SER A 22 15.99 41.59 23.69
CA SER A 22 17.06 41.11 24.55
C SER A 22 18.42 41.66 24.09
N SER A 23 19.31 41.91 25.06
CA SER A 23 20.70 42.36 24.94
C SER A 23 21.45 41.91 23.67
N PRO A 24 22.35 42.73 23.09
CA PRO A 24 23.20 42.32 21.98
C PRO A 24 24.10 41.15 22.42
N GLU A 25 23.89 39.98 21.83
CA GLU A 25 24.68 38.78 22.05
C GLU A 25 26.12 39.03 21.56
N GLU A 26 27.13 38.58 22.32
CA GLU A 26 28.54 38.85 22.06
C GLU A 26 29.00 38.07 20.79
N GLU A 27 28.96 38.74 19.63
CA GLU A 27 29.40 38.18 18.35
C GLU A 27 30.94 38.11 18.32
N ILE A 28 31.47 36.89 18.21
CA ILE A 28 32.90 36.61 18.15
C ILE A 28 33.30 36.48 16.68
N THR A 29 34.23 37.33 16.24
CA THR A 29 34.82 37.24 14.89
C THR A 29 36.22 36.62 14.98
N LEU A 30 36.44 35.52 14.25
CA LEU A 30 37.68 34.76 14.23
C LEU A 30 38.26 34.71 12.82
N THR A 31 39.57 34.92 12.69
CA THR A 31 40.30 34.70 11.42
C THR A 31 40.97 33.33 11.44
N VAL A 32 40.58 32.46 10.51
CA VAL A 32 41.08 31.10 10.35
C VAL A 32 41.98 31.03 9.11
N LYS A 33 43.23 30.63 9.28
CA LYS A 33 44.20 30.42 8.21
C LYS A 33 44.25 28.95 7.82
N TRP A 34 44.00 28.65 6.55
CA TRP A 34 44.05 27.30 5.99
C TRP A 34 44.57 27.32 4.55
N SER A 35 45.45 26.38 4.21
CA SER A 35 46.07 26.25 2.87
C SER A 35 46.61 27.57 2.27
N GLY A 36 47.21 28.41 3.12
CA GLY A 36 47.78 29.71 2.71
C GLY A 36 46.77 30.86 2.56
N LYS A 37 45.46 30.61 2.71
CA LYS A 37 44.38 31.61 2.65
C LYS A 37 43.81 31.92 4.05
N GLU A 38 43.24 33.11 4.21
CA GLU A 38 42.60 33.54 5.46
C GLU A 38 41.08 33.66 5.27
N TYR A 39 40.34 33.13 6.23
CA TYR A 39 38.88 33.05 6.23
C TYR A 39 38.35 33.72 7.50
N THR A 40 37.43 34.67 7.36
CA THR A 40 36.79 35.33 8.50
C THR A 40 35.50 34.61 8.86
N VAL A 41 35.43 34.07 10.07
CA VAL A 41 34.31 33.30 10.59
C VAL A 41 33.64 34.11 11.71
N ARG A 42 32.32 34.29 11.64
CA ARG A 42 31.52 34.95 12.68
C ARG A 42 30.66 33.92 13.39
N VAL A 43 30.73 33.90 14.72
CA VAL A 43 30.07 32.94 15.61
C VAL A 43 29.59 33.65 16.87
N CYS A 44 28.65 33.07 17.59
CA CYS A 44 28.12 33.62 18.83
C CYS A 44 28.77 32.93 20.04
N GLY A 45 28.82 33.60 21.19
CA GLY A 45 29.40 33.01 22.42
C GLY A 45 28.71 31.74 22.94
N ASP A 46 27.44 31.52 22.58
CA ASP A 46 26.63 30.33 22.87
C ASP A 46 26.79 29.20 21.83
N ASP A 47 27.57 29.41 20.78
CA ASP A 47 27.94 28.36 19.84
C ASP A 47 29.00 27.44 20.45
N THR A 48 29.07 26.20 19.97
CA THR A 48 30.10 25.24 20.37
C THR A 48 31.27 25.23 19.39
N VAL A 49 32.39 24.60 19.79
CA VAL A 49 33.51 24.30 18.88
C VAL A 49 33.03 23.51 17.65
N GLY A 50 32.07 22.60 17.80
CA GLY A 50 31.45 21.89 16.68
C GLY A 50 30.79 22.83 15.67
N GLU A 51 30.03 23.84 16.13
CA GLU A 51 29.40 24.82 15.25
C GLU A 51 30.45 25.72 14.57
N LEU A 52 31.50 26.13 15.28
CA LEU A 52 32.65 26.81 14.69
C LEU A 52 33.28 25.99 13.54
N LYS A 53 33.49 24.68 13.75
CA LYS A 53 34.00 23.78 12.71
C LYS A 53 33.05 23.70 11.51
N ARG A 54 31.72 23.68 11.72
CA ARG A 54 30.76 23.74 10.60
C ARG A 54 30.86 25.05 9.81
N ARG A 55 31.03 26.19 10.48
CA ARG A 55 31.23 27.48 9.78
C ARG A 55 32.53 27.51 8.98
N ILE A 56 33.59 26.92 9.52
CA ILE A 56 34.85 26.75 8.77
C ILE A 56 34.62 25.83 7.56
N CYS A 57 33.85 24.75 7.71
CA CYS A 57 33.51 23.85 6.61
C CYS A 57 32.76 24.58 5.48
N GLN A 58 31.83 25.48 5.79
CA GLN A 58 31.11 26.27 4.78
C GLN A 58 32.04 27.14 3.92
N LEU A 59 33.15 27.63 4.49
CA LEU A 59 34.10 28.49 3.79
C LEU A 59 35.25 27.71 3.12
N THR A 60 35.60 26.54 3.66
CA THR A 60 36.82 25.79 3.29
C THR A 60 36.55 24.43 2.68
N THR A 61 35.29 23.95 2.68
CA THR A 61 34.85 22.60 2.29
C THR A 61 35.53 21.42 3.02
N VAL A 62 36.38 21.70 4.03
CA VAL A 62 36.96 20.67 4.89
C VAL A 62 35.94 20.24 5.95
N LEU A 63 35.59 18.96 6.00
CA LEU A 63 34.59 18.45 6.96
C LEU A 63 35.00 18.67 8.43
N PRO A 64 34.06 18.96 9.35
CA PRO A 64 34.35 19.20 10.77
C PRO A 64 35.25 18.14 11.43
N LYS A 65 34.99 16.85 11.18
CA LYS A 65 35.79 15.74 11.71
C LYS A 65 37.25 15.74 11.26
N ARG A 66 37.55 16.39 10.12
CA ARG A 66 38.91 16.49 9.54
C ARG A 66 39.58 17.82 9.86
N GLN A 67 38.92 18.70 10.61
CA GLN A 67 39.50 19.98 11.01
C GLN A 67 40.24 19.87 12.34
N LYS A 68 41.55 20.06 12.28
CA LYS A 68 42.38 20.25 13.46
C LYS A 68 42.63 21.75 13.66
N LEU A 69 41.95 22.33 14.64
CA LEU A 69 42.05 23.74 14.99
C LEU A 69 43.21 23.97 15.97
N LEU A 70 44.07 24.92 15.65
CA LEU A 70 45.20 25.33 16.47
C LEU A 70 45.08 26.82 16.77
N TYR A 71 45.07 27.16 18.06
CA TYR A 71 45.00 28.54 18.53
C TYR A 71 46.15 28.81 19.52
N PRO A 72 46.86 29.95 19.41
CA PRO A 72 48.00 30.21 20.29
C PRO A 72 47.60 30.23 21.77
N LYS A 73 48.41 29.61 22.63
CA LYS A 73 48.21 29.53 24.09
C LYS A 73 46.91 28.82 24.54
N LEU A 74 46.24 28.11 23.63
CA LEU A 74 45.11 27.22 23.95
C LEU A 74 45.52 25.78 23.65
N LEU A 75 45.22 24.86 24.59
CA LEU A 75 45.54 23.45 24.41
C LEU A 75 44.71 22.87 23.24
N PRO A 76 45.34 22.14 22.28
CA PRO A 76 44.62 21.54 21.16
C PRO A 76 43.49 20.58 21.58
N SER A 77 43.59 19.95 22.75
CA SER A 77 42.56 19.08 23.30
C SER A 77 41.23 19.80 23.58
N LYS A 78 41.26 21.08 23.96
CA LYS A 78 40.04 21.88 24.19
C LYS A 78 39.31 22.27 22.90
N LEU A 79 40.03 22.37 21.79
CA LEU A 79 39.46 22.62 20.46
C LEU A 79 39.16 21.32 19.68
N ALA A 80 39.56 20.17 20.23
CA ALA A 80 39.21 18.87 19.71
C ALA A 80 37.81 18.43 20.19
N ASP A 81 37.40 18.87 21.38
CA ASP A 81 36.08 18.59 21.95
C ASP A 81 35.01 19.52 21.36
N ASP A 82 34.12 18.93 20.55
CA ASP A 82 33.06 19.65 19.82
C ASP A 82 31.94 20.20 20.73
N THR A 83 31.93 19.80 22.02
CA THR A 83 30.89 20.16 22.98
C THR A 83 31.19 21.46 23.74
N VAL A 84 32.43 21.94 23.69
CA VAL A 84 32.89 23.14 24.42
C VAL A 84 32.27 24.41 23.85
N LEU A 85 31.70 25.26 24.73
CA LEU A 85 31.15 26.57 24.36
C LEU A 85 32.25 27.57 24.01
N LEU A 86 32.05 28.36 22.96
CA LEU A 86 33.04 29.36 22.51
C LEU A 86 33.25 30.49 23.54
N SER A 87 32.20 30.87 24.28
CA SER A 87 32.30 31.83 25.40
C SER A 87 33.25 31.38 26.52
N SER A 88 33.46 30.06 26.67
CA SER A 88 34.39 29.52 27.68
C SER A 88 35.87 29.57 27.23
N LEU A 89 36.12 29.94 25.98
CA LEU A 89 37.45 29.95 25.37
C LEU A 89 37.99 31.40 25.27
N PRO A 90 39.25 31.65 25.65
CA PRO A 90 39.82 32.99 25.68
C PRO A 90 40.26 33.47 24.29
N PHE A 91 39.33 33.63 23.36
CA PHE A 91 39.62 34.16 22.03
C PHE A 91 39.95 35.67 22.09
N LYS A 92 41.03 36.06 21.40
CA LYS A 92 41.46 37.45 21.23
C LYS A 92 41.22 37.92 19.79
N PRO A 93 40.66 39.12 19.57
CA PRO A 93 40.32 39.61 18.22
C PRO A 93 41.50 39.73 17.25
N SER A 94 42.72 39.94 17.75
CA SER A 94 43.93 40.17 16.93
C SER A 94 44.70 38.90 16.58
N GLN A 95 44.26 37.73 17.04
CA GLN A 95 45.05 36.50 16.98
C GLN A 95 44.41 35.48 16.05
N LYS A 96 45.20 35.04 15.07
CA LYS A 96 44.75 34.13 14.00
C LYS A 96 44.79 32.68 14.45
N MET A 97 43.77 31.92 14.07
CA MET A 97 43.69 30.48 14.25
C MET A 97 44.26 29.78 13.01
N THR A 98 45.02 28.70 13.19
CA THR A 98 45.48 27.86 12.07
C THR A 98 44.61 26.61 12.04
N MET A 99 44.02 26.31 10.89
CA MET A 99 43.32 25.05 10.66
C MET A 99 44.19 24.14 9.78
N ILE A 100 44.30 22.88 10.17
CA ILE A 100 44.91 21.81 9.36
C ILE A 100 43.80 20.82 9.03
N GLY A 101 43.66 20.50 7.75
CA GLY A 101 42.68 19.55 7.24
C GLY A 101 42.76 19.45 5.72
N THR A 102 42.26 18.35 5.18
CA THR A 102 42.20 18.08 3.74
C THR A 102 40.76 18.13 3.24
N MET A 103 40.55 18.61 2.01
CA MET A 103 39.23 18.59 1.36
C MET A 103 38.81 17.15 1.05
N GLU A 104 37.50 16.87 0.99
CA GLU A 104 37.00 15.53 0.62
C GLU A 104 37.29 15.16 -0.83
N ASP A 105 37.40 16.13 -1.75
CA ASP A 105 37.64 15.84 -3.17
C ASP A 105 38.99 15.18 -3.45
N ASP A 106 39.92 15.27 -2.50
CA ASP A 106 41.25 14.67 -2.59
C ASP A 106 41.34 13.24 -2.01
N ILE A 107 40.25 12.70 -1.41
CA ILE A 107 40.28 11.43 -0.67
C ILE A 107 38.97 10.64 -0.87
N ILE A 108 39.04 9.52 -1.61
CA ILE A 108 37.94 8.56 -1.77
C ILE A 108 38.09 7.47 -0.70
N VAL A 109 37.55 7.68 0.51
CA VAL A 109 37.48 6.63 1.55
C VAL A 109 36.07 6.58 2.13
N ASP A 110 35.51 5.37 2.19
CA ASP A 110 34.20 5.05 2.76
C ASP A 110 34.14 5.41 4.27
N PRO A 111 33.10 6.12 4.77
CA PRO A 111 32.96 6.53 6.17
C PRO A 111 32.48 5.41 7.10
N VAL A 112 32.98 4.19 6.90
CA VAL A 112 32.64 2.97 7.67
C VAL A 112 33.11 3.07 9.14
N GLU A 113 33.97 4.03 9.46
CA GLU A 113 34.57 4.21 10.80
C GLU A 113 33.78 5.15 11.75
N SER A 114 32.47 5.36 11.55
CA SER A 114 31.66 6.09 12.53
C SER A 114 31.42 5.19 13.77
N PRO A 115 31.76 5.62 15.01
CA PRO A 115 31.46 4.81 16.20
C PRO A 115 29.96 4.49 16.27
N GLU A 116 29.64 3.27 16.73
CA GLU A 116 28.28 2.81 16.93
C GLU A 116 27.61 3.72 17.98
N ILE A 117 26.70 4.59 17.53
CA ILE A 117 25.95 5.43 18.47
C ILE A 117 24.91 4.50 19.10
N VAL A 118 25.08 4.28 20.40
CA VAL A 118 24.30 3.34 21.23
C VAL A 118 22.80 3.58 21.04
N ASP A 119 22.06 2.47 21.00
CA ASP A 119 20.60 2.39 20.92
C ASP A 119 19.96 3.20 22.06
N ASP A 120 19.20 4.24 21.73
CA ASP A 120 18.41 5.03 22.70
C ASP A 120 17.15 4.26 23.20
N PHE A 121 17.04 2.94 22.94
CA PHE A 121 15.89 2.11 23.31
C PHE A 121 15.72 1.88 24.83
N GLU A 122 16.67 2.33 25.67
CA GLU A 122 16.65 2.12 27.13
C GLU A 122 16.20 3.32 27.97
N ILE A 123 15.72 4.42 27.38
CA ILE A 123 15.32 5.61 28.15
C ILE A 123 13.80 5.66 28.34
N ALA A 124 13.36 5.69 29.60
CA ALA A 124 11.97 5.81 30.00
C ALA A 124 11.27 7.02 29.35
N GLN A 125 10.02 6.81 28.95
CA GLN A 125 9.35 7.53 27.86
C GLN A 125 8.83 8.95 28.18
N ASP A 126 8.89 9.42 29.43
CA ASP A 126 8.20 10.65 29.89
C ASP A 126 9.11 11.85 30.24
N GLU A 127 10.42 11.76 30.06
CA GLU A 127 11.26 12.94 30.25
C GLU A 127 11.16 13.84 29.01
N ALA A 128 10.32 14.87 29.09
CA ALA A 128 10.44 16.05 28.25
C ALA A 128 11.90 16.49 28.33
N VAL A 129 12.63 16.36 27.21
CA VAL A 129 14.03 16.77 27.16
C VAL A 129 14.04 18.28 27.35
N GLU A 130 14.33 18.76 28.56
CA GLU A 130 14.49 20.18 28.84
C GLU A 130 15.74 20.67 28.09
N ILE A 131 15.52 21.20 26.89
CA ILE A 131 16.55 21.83 26.08
C ILE A 131 16.84 23.20 26.72
N LYS A 132 18.06 23.37 27.26
CA LYS A 132 18.50 24.62 27.91
C LYS A 132 18.63 25.82 26.96
N ASP A 133 18.87 25.57 25.67
CA ASP A 133 19.20 26.60 24.69
C ASP A 133 17.99 27.38 24.19
N LYS A 134 18.18 28.69 23.90
CA LYS A 134 17.29 29.49 23.05
C LYS A 134 17.40 29.01 21.58
N TYR A 135 16.94 27.79 21.29
CA TYR A 135 17.07 27.13 20.00
C TYR A 135 16.42 27.89 18.83
N ALA A 136 15.44 28.77 19.10
CA ALA A 136 14.81 29.62 18.10
C ALA A 136 15.82 30.50 17.35
N ASN A 137 16.87 30.99 18.04
CA ASN A 137 17.92 31.81 17.40
C ASN A 137 18.83 30.96 16.51
N LYS A 138 19.22 29.76 16.96
CA LYS A 138 20.01 28.80 16.15
C LYS A 138 19.23 28.38 14.90
N LEU A 139 17.93 28.12 15.04
CA LEU A 139 17.04 27.80 13.93
C LEU A 139 16.94 28.95 12.93
N ARG A 140 16.67 30.17 13.41
CA ARG A 140 16.60 31.37 12.54
C ARG A 140 17.90 31.57 11.76
N ARG A 141 19.04 31.49 12.43
CA ARG A 141 20.37 31.59 11.78
C ARG A 141 20.54 30.50 10.71
N ARG A 142 20.10 29.27 10.98
CA ARG A 142 20.19 28.18 10.01
C ARG A 142 19.25 28.37 8.82
N VAL A 143 18.04 28.88 9.04
CA VAL A 143 17.10 29.27 7.98
C VAL A 143 17.73 30.34 7.08
N ASP A 144 18.39 31.35 7.62
CA ASP A 144 18.99 32.41 6.80
C ASP A 144 20.17 31.90 5.96
N GLN A 145 20.94 30.93 6.47
CA GLN A 145 22.21 30.50 5.87
C GLN A 145 22.09 29.28 4.95
N TYR A 146 21.25 28.31 5.31
CA TYR A 146 21.12 27.08 4.55
C TYR A 146 20.07 27.26 3.45
N LYS A 147 20.49 27.03 2.20
CA LYS A 147 19.59 27.05 1.05
C LYS A 147 19.23 25.62 0.68
N ILE A 148 17.93 25.33 0.69
CA ILE A 148 17.42 24.04 0.21
C ILE A 148 17.32 24.11 -1.32
N GLU A 149 18.02 23.22 -2.02
CA GLU A 149 17.94 23.10 -3.47
C GLU A 149 16.83 22.12 -3.87
N LEU A 150 15.81 22.64 -4.55
CA LEU A 150 14.72 21.83 -5.06
C LEU A 150 15.16 21.08 -6.32
N ARG A 151 15.11 19.75 -6.28
CA ARG A 151 15.27 18.91 -7.48
C ARG A 151 13.95 18.79 -8.24
N ASN A 152 12.83 18.83 -7.51
CA ASN A 152 11.48 18.80 -8.05
C ASN A 152 10.60 19.79 -7.27
N PRO A 153 9.58 20.39 -7.88
CA PRO A 153 8.72 21.36 -7.21
C PRO A 153 7.88 20.73 -6.11
N CYS A 154 7.58 21.50 -5.06
CA CYS A 154 6.55 21.16 -4.08
C CYS A 154 5.17 21.11 -4.78
N ARG A 155 4.36 20.11 -4.46
CA ARG A 155 3.04 19.87 -5.05
C ARG A 155 1.94 20.36 -4.11
N GLU A 156 1.00 21.11 -4.68
CA GLU A 156 -0.13 21.63 -3.93
C GLU A 156 -1.01 20.50 -3.36
N GLY A 157 -1.43 20.65 -2.10
CA GLY A 157 -2.28 19.69 -1.40
C GLY A 157 -1.56 18.42 -0.92
N LYS A 158 -0.26 18.23 -1.20
CA LYS A 158 0.50 17.07 -0.74
C LYS A 158 1.14 17.34 0.63
N LYS A 159 1.25 16.27 1.42
CA LYS A 159 1.91 16.30 2.74
C LYS A 159 3.42 16.18 2.58
N LEU A 160 4.21 16.31 3.65
CA LEU A 160 5.67 16.15 3.61
C LEU A 160 6.11 14.89 4.34
N LEU A 161 6.89 14.05 3.66
CA LEU A 161 7.61 12.93 4.23
C LEU A 161 9.12 13.22 4.21
N VAL A 162 9.72 13.28 5.40
CA VAL A 162 11.18 13.42 5.56
C VAL A 162 11.79 12.07 5.94
N LEU A 163 12.78 11.61 5.19
CA LEU A 163 13.40 10.31 5.42
C LEU A 163 14.88 10.44 5.73
N ASP A 164 15.31 9.81 6.82
CA ASP A 164 16.71 9.47 7.02
C ASP A 164 17.18 8.39 6.02
N ILE A 165 18.49 8.17 5.93
CA ILE A 165 19.09 7.21 5.00
C ILE A 165 19.63 5.98 5.74
N ASP A 166 20.58 6.18 6.65
CA ASP A 166 21.40 5.13 7.23
C ASP A 166 20.56 4.28 8.19
N TYR A 167 20.47 2.97 7.98
CA TYR A 167 19.54 2.05 8.70
C TYR A 167 18.04 2.35 8.53
N THR A 168 17.66 3.46 7.92
CA THR A 168 16.28 3.75 7.52
C THR A 168 15.95 3.12 6.16
N LEU A 169 16.71 3.48 5.11
CA LEU A 169 16.47 3.03 3.72
C LEU A 169 17.44 1.94 3.25
N PHE A 170 18.61 1.83 3.88
CA PHE A 170 19.61 0.81 3.55
C PHE A 170 20.57 0.51 4.70
N ASP A 171 21.26 -0.63 4.62
CA ASP A 171 22.32 -1.00 5.56
C ASP A 171 23.67 -0.42 5.12
N HIS A 172 24.11 0.64 5.80
CA HIS A 172 25.35 1.35 5.47
C HIS A 172 26.62 0.67 5.99
N ARG A 173 26.52 -0.35 6.87
CA ARG A 173 27.69 -0.98 7.51
C ARG A 173 28.06 -2.33 6.91
N SER A 174 27.09 -3.07 6.38
CA SER A 174 27.41 -4.34 5.72
C SER A 174 28.15 -4.09 4.41
N THR A 175 29.16 -4.92 4.14
CA THR A 175 29.85 -4.95 2.85
C THR A 175 29.04 -5.77 1.85
N ALA A 176 28.88 -5.26 0.62
CA ALA A 176 28.24 -5.98 -0.48
C ALA A 176 28.91 -5.66 -1.81
N GLU A 177 28.90 -6.62 -2.74
CA GLU A 177 29.42 -6.43 -4.10
C GLU A 177 28.52 -5.49 -4.92
N ASN A 178 27.21 -5.49 -4.64
CA ASN A 178 26.23 -4.63 -5.27
C ASN A 178 25.49 -3.81 -4.20
N PRO A 179 25.47 -2.46 -4.29
CA PRO A 179 24.74 -1.59 -3.36
C PRO A 179 23.26 -1.95 -3.19
N LEU A 180 22.62 -2.52 -4.22
CA LEU A 180 21.22 -2.96 -4.15
C LEU A 180 20.98 -4.13 -3.17
N GLN A 181 22.02 -4.88 -2.79
CA GLN A 181 21.91 -5.92 -1.76
C GLN A 181 21.77 -5.33 -0.35
N LEU A 182 22.22 -4.09 -0.16
CA LEU A 182 22.11 -3.35 1.09
C LEU A 182 20.82 -2.55 1.19
N MET A 183 20.10 -2.42 0.07
CA MET A 183 18.80 -1.74 0.00
C MET A 183 17.78 -2.43 0.90
N ARG A 184 17.08 -1.65 1.73
CA ARG A 184 15.99 -2.20 2.54
C ARG A 184 14.87 -2.73 1.64
N PRO A 185 14.30 -3.90 1.94
CA PRO A 185 13.18 -4.44 1.18
C PRO A 185 12.03 -3.44 1.04
N PHE A 186 11.37 -3.47 -0.13
CA PHE A 186 10.23 -2.60 -0.47
C PHE A 186 10.54 -1.11 -0.60
N LEU A 187 11.81 -0.68 -0.69
CA LEU A 187 12.20 0.73 -0.74
C LEU A 187 11.48 1.50 -1.86
N HIS A 188 11.51 0.99 -3.10
CA HIS A 188 10.94 1.70 -4.24
C HIS A 188 9.41 1.68 -4.20
N GLU A 189 8.82 0.56 -3.80
CA GLU A 189 7.37 0.39 -3.61
C GLU A 189 6.85 1.37 -2.55
N PHE A 190 7.57 1.48 -1.43
CA PHE A 190 7.29 2.43 -0.37
C PHE A 190 7.34 3.87 -0.87
N LEU A 191 8.40 4.26 -1.59
CA LEU A 191 8.55 5.62 -2.12
C LEU A 191 7.52 5.94 -3.21
N THR A 192 7.18 4.99 -4.09
CA THR A 192 6.12 5.15 -5.09
C THR A 192 4.77 5.39 -4.43
N ALA A 193 4.41 4.56 -3.44
CA ALA A 193 3.15 4.69 -2.73
C ALA A 193 3.09 5.98 -1.89
N ALA A 194 4.15 6.30 -1.15
CA ALA A 194 4.25 7.54 -0.40
C ALA A 194 4.15 8.76 -1.32
N TYR A 195 4.81 8.73 -2.48
CA TYR A 195 4.79 9.86 -3.42
C TYR A 195 3.38 10.20 -3.94
N ALA A 196 2.45 9.25 -3.93
CA ALA A 196 1.06 9.52 -4.27
C ALA A 196 0.47 10.63 -3.38
N GLU A 197 0.81 10.67 -2.09
CA GLU A 197 0.23 11.59 -1.10
C GLU A 197 1.21 12.56 -0.44
N TYR A 198 2.52 12.28 -0.54
CA TYR A 198 3.57 13.03 0.12
C TYR A 198 4.63 13.51 -0.87
N ASP A 199 5.06 14.76 -0.73
CA ASP A 199 6.36 15.19 -1.20
C ASP A 199 7.46 14.60 -0.31
N ILE A 200 8.56 14.18 -0.94
CA ILE A 200 9.58 13.38 -0.28
C ILE A 200 10.87 14.19 -0.23
N MET A 201 11.39 14.41 0.98
CA MET A 201 12.71 14.98 1.21
C MET A 201 13.61 13.97 1.92
N ILE A 202 14.83 13.82 1.45
CA ILE A 202 15.84 12.96 2.11
C ILE A 202 16.73 13.84 2.97
N TRP A 203 16.90 13.50 4.25
CA TRP A 203 17.74 14.25 5.18
C TRP A 203 18.71 13.33 5.91
N SER A 204 19.99 13.42 5.56
CA SER A 204 21.06 12.62 6.17
C SER A 204 21.95 13.44 7.12
N ALA A 205 22.57 12.75 8.08
CA ALA A 205 23.65 13.30 8.92
C ALA A 205 25.05 13.18 8.28
N THR A 206 25.12 12.86 6.98
CA THR A 206 26.37 12.77 6.19
C THR A 206 26.53 13.96 5.24
N SER A 207 27.60 14.00 4.42
CA SER A 207 27.82 15.07 3.44
C SER A 207 26.90 14.91 2.22
N MET A 208 26.56 16.02 1.56
CA MET A 208 25.73 15.99 0.34
C MET A 208 26.28 15.04 -0.73
N LYS A 209 27.61 14.97 -0.91
CA LYS A 209 28.27 14.06 -1.84
C LYS A 209 27.93 12.59 -1.54
N TRP A 210 27.93 12.20 -0.27
CA TRP A 210 27.52 10.86 0.16
C TRP A 210 26.03 10.61 -0.05
N VAL A 211 25.19 11.60 0.24
CA VAL A 211 23.74 11.52 0.00
C VAL A 211 23.44 11.27 -1.48
N GLU A 212 24.01 12.08 -2.37
CA GLU A 212 23.83 11.95 -3.82
C GLU A 212 24.37 10.62 -4.34
N LEU A 213 25.55 10.20 -3.89
CA LEU A 213 26.15 8.92 -4.29
C LEU A 213 25.26 7.74 -3.88
N LYS A 214 24.84 7.66 -2.62
CA LYS A 214 24.04 6.53 -2.11
C LYS A 214 22.63 6.54 -2.70
N MET A 215 21.96 7.69 -2.77
CA MET A 215 20.64 7.78 -3.39
C MET A 215 20.69 7.50 -4.91
N GLY A 216 21.81 7.81 -5.57
CA GLY A 216 22.07 7.41 -6.94
C GLY A 216 22.27 5.90 -7.09
N GLN A 217 23.13 5.29 -6.26
CA GLN A 217 23.43 3.85 -6.27
C GLN A 217 22.21 2.97 -5.94
N LEU A 218 21.34 3.43 -5.03
CA LEU A 218 20.08 2.77 -4.70
C LEU A 218 18.97 3.03 -5.74
N GLY A 219 19.24 3.78 -6.83
CA GLY A 219 18.24 4.08 -7.85
C GLY A 219 17.14 5.03 -7.40
N VAL A 220 17.28 5.70 -6.26
CA VAL A 220 16.27 6.59 -5.68
C VAL A 220 16.15 7.89 -6.49
N LEU A 221 17.26 8.45 -6.97
CA LEU A 221 17.25 9.73 -7.69
C LEU A 221 16.81 9.65 -9.16
N SER A 222 16.83 8.44 -9.74
CA SER A 222 16.55 8.20 -11.17
C SER A 222 15.25 7.41 -11.42
N ASN A 223 14.48 7.11 -10.38
CA ASN A 223 13.25 6.34 -10.50
C ASN A 223 12.15 7.10 -11.28
N PRO A 224 11.43 6.46 -12.22
CA PRO A 224 10.34 7.11 -12.97
C PRO A 224 9.04 7.24 -12.16
N ASN A 225 8.83 6.40 -11.13
CA ASN A 225 7.54 6.27 -10.44
C ASN A 225 7.34 7.28 -9.31
N TYR A 226 8.39 7.99 -8.90
CA TYR A 226 8.32 9.03 -7.89
C TYR A 226 9.41 10.08 -8.11
N LYS A 227 9.32 11.19 -7.39
CA LYS A 227 10.32 12.27 -7.41
C LYS A 227 10.70 12.67 -6.00
N ILE A 228 11.98 12.94 -5.80
CA ILE A 228 12.52 13.49 -4.56
C ILE A 228 12.53 15.01 -4.68
N THR A 229 11.82 15.70 -3.79
CA THR A 229 11.64 17.16 -3.78
C THR A 229 12.95 17.86 -3.47
N ALA A 230 13.66 17.44 -2.41
CA ALA A 230 14.93 18.02 -2.00
C ALA A 230 15.82 17.00 -1.25
N LEU A 231 17.13 17.27 -1.23
CA LEU A 231 18.11 16.56 -0.42
C LEU A 231 18.67 17.53 0.63
N LEU A 232 18.82 17.05 1.86
CA LEU A 232 19.41 17.78 2.98
C LEU A 232 20.50 16.92 3.63
N ASP A 233 21.53 17.58 4.12
CA ASP A 233 22.73 16.96 4.65
C ASP A 233 23.04 17.46 6.08
N HIS A 234 24.17 17.04 6.64
CA HIS A 234 24.59 17.44 7.99
C HIS A 234 24.74 18.96 8.18
N MET A 235 24.96 19.73 7.11
CA MET A 235 25.03 21.19 7.17
C MET A 235 23.67 21.85 7.38
N ALA A 236 22.56 21.11 7.30
CA ALA A 236 21.23 21.58 7.72
C ALA A 236 20.94 21.33 9.21
N MET A 237 21.72 20.47 9.88
CA MET A 237 21.48 20.06 11.29
C MET A 237 21.94 21.10 12.31
N ILE A 238 21.27 21.16 13.46
CA ILE A 238 21.60 22.10 14.55
C ILE A 238 22.13 21.34 15.76
N THR A 239 23.15 21.89 16.41
CA THR A 239 23.64 21.38 17.70
C THR A 239 22.74 21.86 18.83
N VAL A 240 22.26 20.93 19.65
CA VAL A 240 21.48 21.19 20.85
C VAL A 240 22.21 20.65 22.08
N GLN A 241 22.04 21.33 23.21
CA GLN A 241 22.55 20.90 24.50
C GLN A 241 21.39 20.42 25.39
N CYS A 242 21.55 19.22 25.93
CA CYS A 242 20.61 18.57 26.83
C CYS A 242 21.30 18.22 28.16
N GLU A 243 20.60 18.37 29.29
CA GLU A 243 21.14 18.01 30.60
C GLU A 243 21.45 16.52 30.73
N SER A 244 20.57 15.64 30.25
CA SER A 244 20.71 14.18 30.40
C SER A 244 21.57 13.52 29.32
N ARG A 245 21.73 14.16 28.14
CA ARG A 245 22.37 13.56 26.96
C ARG A 245 23.60 14.30 26.45
N GLY A 246 23.96 15.42 27.08
CA GLY A 246 25.05 16.27 26.61
C GLY A 246 24.71 16.99 25.30
N THR A 247 25.74 17.27 24.51
CA THR A 247 25.63 18.05 23.26
C THR A 247 25.57 17.12 22.05
N PHE A 248 24.56 17.26 21.21
CA PHE A 248 24.37 16.44 20.01
C PHE A 248 23.68 17.21 18.88
N ASP A 249 23.69 16.66 17.67
CA ASP A 249 23.04 17.26 16.50
C ASP A 249 21.65 16.69 16.24
N CYS A 250 20.73 17.55 15.80
CA CYS A 250 19.38 17.17 15.38
C CYS A 250 18.98 17.80 14.03
N LYS A 251 17.92 17.28 13.43
CA LYS A 251 17.32 17.66 12.14
C LYS A 251 16.05 18.49 12.39
N PRO A 252 16.14 19.83 12.48
CA PRO A 252 15.00 20.67 12.84
C PRO A 252 14.03 20.84 11.67
N LEU A 253 12.85 20.21 11.71
CA LEU A 253 11.84 20.36 10.66
C LEU A 253 11.39 21.81 10.45
N GLY A 254 11.52 22.65 11.47
CA GLY A 254 11.27 24.10 11.38
C GLY A 254 12.12 24.81 10.31
N LEU A 255 13.26 24.24 9.89
CA LEU A 255 14.04 24.74 8.76
C LEU A 255 13.24 24.64 7.45
N ILE A 256 12.59 23.51 7.23
CA ILE A 256 11.78 23.25 6.02
C ILE A 256 10.51 24.09 6.06
N TRP A 257 9.81 24.12 7.21
CA TRP A 257 8.58 24.90 7.37
C TRP A 257 8.80 26.41 7.19
N ALA A 258 9.95 26.94 7.61
CA ALA A 258 10.28 28.35 7.38
C ALA A 258 10.61 28.67 5.92
N LYS A 259 11.13 27.68 5.16
CA LYS A 259 11.48 27.84 3.74
C LYS A 259 10.31 27.64 2.79
N PHE A 260 9.34 26.80 3.18
CA PHE A 260 8.15 26.45 2.38
C PHE A 260 6.86 26.51 3.22
N PRO A 261 6.55 27.64 3.88
CA PRO A 261 5.43 27.77 4.80
C PRO A 261 4.06 27.61 4.14
N GLU A 262 3.98 27.83 2.82
CA GLU A 262 2.77 27.68 2.03
C GLU A 262 2.41 26.21 1.75
N PHE A 263 3.39 25.29 1.83
CA PHE A 263 3.18 23.86 1.59
C PHE A 263 3.20 23.04 2.87
N TYR A 264 4.12 23.33 3.80
CA TYR A 264 4.43 22.42 4.90
C TYR A 264 4.44 23.09 6.26
N SER A 265 3.93 22.36 7.25
CA SER A 265 3.88 22.73 8.66
C SER A 265 3.95 21.49 9.54
N SER A 266 3.94 21.66 10.86
CA SER A 266 3.84 20.54 11.81
C SER A 266 2.56 19.70 11.62
N LYS A 267 1.51 20.25 11.01
CA LYS A 267 0.23 19.55 10.84
C LYS A 267 0.23 18.54 9.70
N ASN A 268 1.14 18.64 8.74
CA ASN A 268 1.15 17.82 7.54
C ASN A 268 2.55 17.27 7.21
N THR A 269 3.45 17.24 8.19
CA THR A 269 4.80 16.70 8.03
C THR A 269 5.00 15.48 8.93
N ILE A 270 5.63 14.44 8.41
CA ILE A 270 6.10 13.30 9.19
C ILE A 270 7.54 12.94 8.80
N MET A 271 8.34 12.53 9.78
CA MET A 271 9.76 12.23 9.62
C MET A 271 10.08 10.82 10.12
N PHE A 272 10.73 10.00 9.30
CA PHE A 272 11.20 8.68 9.69
C PHE A 272 12.70 8.69 9.88
N ASP A 273 13.13 8.25 11.06
CA ASP A 273 14.53 8.19 11.46
C ASP A 273 14.67 7.09 12.51
N ASP A 274 15.74 6.30 12.45
CA ASP A 274 15.97 5.24 13.44
C ASP A 274 16.41 5.83 14.79
N LEU A 275 16.85 7.09 14.80
CA LEU A 275 17.40 7.77 15.97
C LEU A 275 16.46 8.87 16.48
N ARG A 276 15.81 8.63 17.61
CA ARG A 276 14.88 9.59 18.26
C ARG A 276 15.47 10.98 18.46
N ARG A 277 16.76 11.08 18.79
CA ARG A 277 17.46 12.36 19.00
C ARG A 277 17.43 13.27 17.77
N ASN A 278 17.35 12.72 16.56
CA ASN A 278 17.39 13.51 15.33
C ASN A 278 16.15 14.42 15.21
N PHE A 279 15.02 14.04 15.81
CA PHE A 279 13.81 14.84 15.80
C PHE A 279 13.41 15.35 17.20
N VAL A 280 14.39 15.52 18.10
CA VAL A 280 14.15 16.01 19.48
C VAL A 280 13.46 17.39 19.52
N MET A 281 13.66 18.23 18.49
CA MET A 281 13.03 19.55 18.37
C MET A 281 11.61 19.50 17.79
N ASN A 282 11.19 18.34 17.28
CA ASN A 282 9.87 18.12 16.68
C ASN A 282 9.39 16.69 16.97
N PRO A 283 9.26 16.32 18.27
CA PRO A 283 9.02 14.93 18.68
C PRO A 283 7.69 14.38 18.18
N GLN A 284 6.67 15.24 18.08
CA GLN A 284 5.34 14.86 17.58
C GLN A 284 5.32 14.50 16.08
N ASN A 285 6.31 14.97 15.30
CA ASN A 285 6.39 14.70 13.86
C ASN A 285 7.34 13.54 13.52
N GLY A 286 8.05 12.99 14.51
CA GLY A 286 9.01 11.91 14.31
C GLY A 286 8.39 10.54 14.58
N LEU A 287 8.69 9.58 13.71
CA LEU A 287 8.41 8.17 13.91
C LEU A 287 9.75 7.42 13.97
N ILE A 288 9.97 6.69 15.07
CA ILE A 288 11.15 5.84 15.23
C ILE A 288 10.95 4.59 14.38
N ILE A 289 11.68 4.49 13.28
CA ILE A 289 11.66 3.29 12.44
C ILE A 289 12.61 2.25 12.99
N LYS A 290 12.26 0.96 12.89
CA LYS A 290 13.18 -0.12 13.25
C LYS A 290 14.44 -0.05 12.37
N PRO A 291 15.66 -0.04 12.94
CA PRO A 291 16.88 0.05 12.15
C PRO A 291 17.12 -1.22 11.32
N PHE A 292 17.43 -1.05 10.04
CA PHE A 292 17.73 -2.13 9.10
C PHE A 292 19.23 -2.46 9.11
N LYS A 293 19.61 -3.43 9.94
CA LYS A 293 20.99 -3.89 10.12
C LYS A 293 21.18 -5.28 9.50
N LYS A 294 22.42 -5.61 9.11
CA LYS A 294 22.85 -6.94 8.65
C LYS A 294 22.02 -7.44 7.46
N ALA A 295 21.96 -6.65 6.38
CA ALA A 295 21.12 -6.90 5.22
C ALA A 295 21.23 -8.35 4.67
N HIS A 296 22.42 -8.94 4.68
CA HIS A 296 22.65 -10.33 4.25
C HIS A 296 21.81 -11.39 4.99
N SER A 297 21.32 -11.08 6.19
CA SER A 297 20.55 -11.99 7.05
C SER A 297 19.11 -11.53 7.30
N SER A 298 18.86 -10.23 7.32
CA SER A 298 17.56 -9.66 7.71
C SER A 298 16.65 -9.34 6.51
N ARG A 299 17.23 -9.16 5.32
CA ARG A 299 16.53 -8.68 4.11
C ARG A 299 15.31 -9.51 3.73
N ASP A 300 15.35 -10.83 3.83
CA ASP A 300 14.20 -11.65 3.41
C ASP A 300 13.04 -11.60 4.41
N SER A 301 13.27 -11.08 5.62
CA SER A 301 12.29 -11.02 6.71
C SER A 301 11.81 -9.60 7.05
N ASP A 302 12.55 -8.56 6.65
CA ASP A 302 12.19 -7.17 6.94
C ASP A 302 11.00 -6.73 6.04
N GLN A 303 9.92 -6.34 6.70
CA GLN A 303 8.69 -5.83 6.06
C GLN A 303 8.33 -4.44 6.59
N GLU A 304 9.29 -3.73 7.18
CA GLU A 304 8.98 -2.49 7.93
C GLU A 304 8.47 -1.39 7.00
N LEU A 305 9.14 -1.20 5.85
CA LEU A 305 8.70 -0.21 4.86
C LEU A 305 7.33 -0.55 4.28
N LEU A 306 7.02 -1.83 4.08
CA LEU A 306 5.69 -2.26 3.63
C LEU A 306 4.61 -1.87 4.65
N LYS A 307 4.84 -2.10 5.94
CA LYS A 307 3.89 -1.72 7.00
C LYS A 307 3.76 -0.20 7.12
N LEU A 308 4.86 0.53 6.97
CA LEU A 308 4.88 1.98 7.01
C LEU A 308 4.18 2.60 5.79
N THR A 309 4.23 1.97 4.60
CA THR A 309 3.41 2.37 3.46
C THR A 309 1.94 2.41 3.83
N THR A 310 1.46 1.33 4.45
CA THR A 310 0.06 1.22 4.87
C THR A 310 -0.31 2.30 5.88
N TYR A 311 0.57 2.55 6.85
CA TYR A 311 0.37 3.61 7.84
C TYR A 311 0.32 5.02 7.21
N LEU A 312 1.27 5.33 6.32
CA LEU A 312 1.33 6.63 5.64
C LEU A 312 0.11 6.90 4.78
N LEU A 313 -0.37 5.90 4.03
CA LEU A 313 -1.58 6.04 3.22
C LEU A 313 -2.82 6.22 4.10
N ALA A 314 -2.89 5.54 5.25
CA ALA A 314 -4.01 5.68 6.17
C ALA A 314 -4.09 7.08 6.82
N ILE A 315 -2.95 7.68 7.18
CA ILE A 315 -2.92 9.02 7.78
C ILE A 315 -2.96 10.13 6.73
N ALA A 316 -2.76 9.83 5.44
CA ALA A 316 -2.77 10.82 4.37
C ALA A 316 -4.14 11.50 4.20
N GLU A 317 -5.23 10.80 4.52
CA GLU A 317 -6.59 11.36 4.45
C GLU A 317 -6.89 12.36 5.59
N LEU A 318 -6.07 12.41 6.64
CA LEU A 318 -6.29 13.30 7.78
C LEU A 318 -5.81 14.71 7.48
N ASP A 319 -6.62 15.72 7.80
CA ASP A 319 -6.23 17.13 7.61
C ASP A 319 -5.07 17.56 8.54
N ASP A 320 -4.98 16.96 9.73
CA ASP A 320 -3.99 17.30 10.76
C ASP A 320 -3.39 16.03 11.39
N LEU A 321 -2.06 15.89 11.28
CA LEU A 321 -1.28 14.77 11.81
C LEU A 321 -0.87 14.98 13.28
N SER A 322 -1.07 16.17 13.84
CA SER A 322 -0.54 16.56 15.16
C SER A 322 -1.11 15.77 16.33
N ASN A 323 -2.25 15.09 16.14
CA ASN A 323 -2.94 14.31 17.18
C ASN A 323 -2.58 12.81 17.13
N LEU A 324 -1.71 12.39 16.21
CA LEU A 324 -1.39 10.97 16.03
C LEU A 324 -0.31 10.52 17.00
N ASP A 325 -0.50 9.35 17.61
CA ASP A 325 0.58 8.71 18.35
C ASP A 325 1.44 7.86 17.41
N HIS A 326 2.56 8.43 16.99
CA HIS A 326 3.53 7.74 16.12
C HIS A 326 4.31 6.63 16.81
N HIS A 327 4.25 6.48 18.14
CA HIS A 327 4.90 5.36 18.83
C HIS A 327 4.13 4.06 18.61
N ASN A 328 2.80 4.14 18.65
CA ASN A 328 1.90 3.01 18.43
C ASN A 328 1.33 3.00 16.99
N TRP A 329 2.11 3.46 16.02
CA TRP A 329 1.69 3.53 14.60
C TRP A 329 1.24 2.17 14.04
N GLN A 330 1.79 1.07 14.56
CA GLN A 330 1.43 -0.28 14.16
C GLN A 330 -0.03 -0.61 14.51
N SER A 331 -0.52 -0.21 15.69
CA SER A 331 -1.92 -0.43 16.07
C SER A 331 -2.87 0.47 15.28
N PHE A 332 -2.44 1.70 14.96
CA PHE A 332 -3.20 2.58 14.07
C PHE A 332 -3.34 1.98 12.67
N SER A 333 -2.27 1.39 12.13
CA SER A 333 -2.29 0.65 10.86
C SER A 333 -3.23 -0.55 10.97
N GLU A 334 -3.15 -1.36 12.02
CA GLU A 334 -4.08 -2.49 12.20
C GLU A 334 -5.55 -2.07 12.29
N ASP A 335 -5.85 -0.96 12.96
CA ASP A 335 -7.22 -0.44 13.09
C ASP A 335 -7.75 0.30 11.86
N ASN A 336 -6.87 0.87 11.03
CA ASN A 336 -7.26 1.50 9.76
C ASN A 336 -7.17 0.57 8.55
N VAL A 337 -6.31 -0.44 8.52
CA VAL A 337 -6.38 -1.55 7.55
C VAL A 337 -7.71 -2.30 7.73
N LYS A 338 -8.22 -2.38 8.97
CA LYS A 338 -9.59 -2.82 9.26
C LYS A 338 -10.67 -1.91 8.62
N ARG A 339 -10.38 -0.64 8.30
CA ARG A 339 -11.32 0.36 7.74
C ARG A 339 -11.17 0.63 6.24
N HIS A 340 -9.95 0.73 5.70
CA HIS A 340 -9.66 0.99 4.29
C HIS A 340 -9.26 -0.31 3.60
N GLY A 341 -10.15 -0.82 2.75
CA GLY A 341 -9.95 -2.05 2.00
C GLY A 341 -8.86 -1.97 0.92
N TYR A 342 -7.60 -2.03 1.34
CA TYR A 342 -6.44 -2.05 0.45
C TYR A 342 -6.11 -3.50 0.06
N ASP A 343 -6.11 -3.80 -1.24
CA ASP A 343 -5.61 -5.06 -1.80
C ASP A 343 -4.28 -4.77 -2.51
N PRO A 344 -3.12 -5.26 -2.00
CA PRO A 344 -1.82 -5.02 -2.63
C PRO A 344 -1.70 -5.58 -4.05
N LEU A 345 -2.57 -6.53 -4.41
CA LEU A 345 -2.63 -7.10 -5.76
C LEU A 345 -3.64 -6.39 -6.65
N ASP A 346 -4.36 -5.36 -6.18
CA ASP A 346 -5.21 -4.46 -6.97
C ASP A 346 -5.46 -3.14 -6.22
N PRO A 347 -4.47 -2.22 -6.15
CA PRO A 347 -4.54 -1.04 -5.30
C PRO A 347 -5.57 -0.01 -5.78
N TYR A 348 -5.96 -0.06 -7.06
CA TYR A 348 -6.96 0.83 -7.65
C TYR A 348 -8.34 0.15 -7.79
N ALA A 349 -8.51 -1.05 -7.23
CA ALA A 349 -9.73 -1.84 -7.33
C ALA A 349 -10.92 -1.08 -6.73
N ASN A 350 -11.94 -0.83 -7.54
CA ASN A 350 -13.20 -0.33 -7.02
C ASN A 350 -14.39 -0.74 -7.88
N ILE A 351 -15.57 -0.68 -7.28
CA ILE A 351 -16.85 -0.70 -7.98
C ILE A 351 -17.42 0.71 -7.94
N THR A 352 -17.60 1.33 -9.09
CA THR A 352 -18.17 2.68 -9.19
C THR A 352 -19.64 2.61 -9.56
N ILE A 353 -20.48 3.26 -8.78
CA ILE A 353 -21.88 3.51 -9.10
C ILE A 353 -21.98 4.94 -9.61
N ARG A 354 -22.43 5.09 -10.86
CA ARG A 354 -22.70 6.36 -11.50
C ARG A 354 -24.19 6.64 -11.49
N TRP A 355 -24.55 7.85 -11.12
CA TRP A 355 -25.92 8.32 -11.00
C TRP A 355 -26.10 9.55 -11.90
N ASP A 356 -26.82 9.37 -13.00
CA ASP A 356 -27.04 10.38 -14.03
C ASP A 356 -28.48 10.90 -13.99
N PHE A 357 -28.66 12.21 -13.86
CA PHE A 357 -29.95 12.89 -13.97
C PHE A 357 -30.23 13.21 -15.45
N LEU A 358 -31.12 12.44 -16.08
CA LEU A 358 -31.40 12.55 -17.52
C LEU A 358 -32.29 13.76 -17.83
N GLN A 359 -33.39 13.86 -17.10
CA GLN A 359 -34.42 14.88 -17.28
C GLN A 359 -35.12 15.13 -15.96
N GLN A 360 -35.55 16.37 -15.74
CA GLN A 360 -36.36 16.77 -14.60
C GLN A 360 -37.58 17.54 -15.13
N SER A 361 -38.77 17.10 -14.71
CA SER A 361 -40.04 17.69 -15.10
C SER A 361 -40.87 17.93 -13.84
N GLY A 362 -40.75 19.12 -13.27
CA GLY A 362 -41.40 19.47 -12.00
C GLY A 362 -40.95 18.57 -10.86
N SER A 363 -41.88 17.82 -10.27
CA SER A 363 -41.64 16.94 -9.11
C SER A 363 -41.17 15.52 -9.46
N SER A 364 -40.92 15.23 -10.76
CA SER A 364 -40.39 13.94 -11.23
C SER A 364 -39.07 14.09 -11.97
N SER A 365 -38.16 13.14 -11.77
CA SER A 365 -36.87 13.08 -12.46
C SER A 365 -36.59 11.67 -12.97
N ASP A 366 -36.10 11.59 -14.21
CA ASP A 366 -35.63 10.36 -14.81
C ASP A 366 -34.14 10.20 -14.57
N ILE A 367 -33.77 9.07 -13.98
CA ILE A 367 -32.43 8.79 -13.50
C ILE A 367 -31.92 7.52 -14.16
N LYS A 368 -30.68 7.58 -14.65
CA LYS A 368 -29.93 6.41 -15.09
C LYS A 368 -28.87 6.07 -14.04
N VAL A 369 -28.86 4.83 -13.59
CA VAL A 369 -27.83 4.31 -12.69
C VAL A 369 -26.99 3.29 -13.44
N SER A 370 -25.67 3.45 -13.39
CA SER A 370 -24.72 2.55 -14.03
C SER A 370 -23.71 2.06 -12.99
N ILE A 371 -23.52 0.75 -12.89
CA ILE A 371 -22.59 0.12 -11.95
C ILE A 371 -21.44 -0.45 -12.77
N TYR A 372 -20.20 -0.11 -12.42
CA TYR A 372 -18.98 -0.54 -13.11
C TYR A 372 -18.04 -1.25 -12.14
N ASN A 373 -17.60 -2.45 -12.49
CA ASN A 373 -16.56 -3.18 -11.79
C ASN A 373 -15.19 -2.88 -12.43
N PHE A 374 -14.37 -2.07 -11.77
CA PHE A 374 -13.02 -1.72 -12.23
C PHE A 374 -11.93 -2.58 -11.58
N GLN A 375 -12.31 -3.67 -10.92
CA GLN A 375 -11.36 -4.60 -10.32
C GLN A 375 -10.75 -5.50 -11.40
N GLN A 376 -9.49 -5.89 -11.22
CA GLN A 376 -8.71 -6.65 -12.20
C GLN A 376 -9.07 -8.13 -12.18
N PHE A 377 -9.20 -8.74 -11.00
CA PHE A 377 -9.42 -10.19 -10.86
C PHE A 377 -10.64 -10.59 -10.02
N ARG A 378 -11.30 -9.65 -9.35
CA ARG A 378 -12.55 -9.89 -8.60
C ARG A 378 -13.75 -9.66 -9.51
N HIS A 379 -14.66 -10.63 -9.54
CA HIS A 379 -15.94 -10.53 -10.23
C HIS A 379 -17.07 -10.62 -9.20
N VAL A 380 -18.23 -10.10 -9.58
CA VAL A 380 -19.48 -10.25 -8.84
C VAL A 380 -20.20 -11.45 -9.44
N ASP A 381 -20.27 -12.53 -8.66
CA ASP A 381 -20.96 -13.77 -9.00
C ASP A 381 -22.40 -13.77 -8.44
N ARG A 382 -23.22 -14.76 -8.81
CA ARG A 382 -24.58 -14.92 -8.28
C ARG A 382 -24.58 -15.03 -6.75
N PRO A 383 -25.50 -14.36 -6.02
CA PRO A 383 -26.78 -13.77 -6.46
C PRO A 383 -26.68 -12.35 -7.06
N GLY A 384 -25.47 -11.86 -7.35
CA GLY A 384 -25.25 -10.56 -7.96
C GLY A 384 -25.22 -9.41 -6.97
N TRP A 385 -25.04 -8.19 -7.48
CA TRP A 385 -25.10 -6.97 -6.67
C TRP A 385 -26.52 -6.68 -6.17
N LYS A 386 -26.63 -6.09 -4.97
CA LYS A 386 -27.88 -5.54 -4.43
C LYS A 386 -27.67 -4.09 -4.03
N LEU A 387 -28.07 -3.19 -4.90
CA LEU A 387 -27.83 -1.77 -4.73
C LEU A 387 -28.88 -1.17 -3.79
N GLY A 388 -28.44 -0.71 -2.63
CA GLY A 388 -29.27 0.01 -1.66
C GLY A 388 -28.78 1.44 -1.46
N TRP A 389 -29.69 2.35 -1.13
CA TRP A 389 -29.38 3.73 -0.76
C TRP A 389 -30.45 4.27 0.20
N THR A 390 -30.26 5.49 0.69
CA THR A 390 -31.23 6.19 1.54
C THR A 390 -31.65 7.51 0.91
N TRP A 391 -32.95 7.66 0.68
CA TRP A 391 -33.58 8.91 0.25
C TRP A 391 -33.50 9.97 1.36
N LYS A 392 -33.19 11.22 0.98
CA LYS A 392 -33.08 12.34 1.93
C LYS A 392 -34.46 12.80 2.40
N GLY A 393 -35.42 12.90 1.48
CA GLY A 393 -36.79 13.32 1.73
C GLY A 393 -37.78 12.16 1.66
N ASP A 394 -38.89 12.43 0.98
CA ASP A 394 -40.05 11.54 0.77
C ASP A 394 -40.15 11.05 -0.69
N GLU A 395 -39.00 10.88 -1.34
CA GLU A 395 -38.89 10.41 -2.70
C GLU A 395 -39.38 8.95 -2.84
N VAL A 396 -40.04 8.67 -3.96
CA VAL A 396 -40.57 7.35 -4.33
C VAL A 396 -40.16 7.00 -5.75
N ILE A 397 -40.07 5.70 -6.03
CA ILE A 397 -39.78 5.19 -7.38
C ILE A 397 -41.11 4.86 -8.04
N TRP A 398 -41.39 5.48 -9.19
CA TRP A 398 -42.62 5.28 -9.96
C TRP A 398 -42.52 4.09 -10.91
N ASP A 399 -41.44 3.99 -11.69
CA ASP A 399 -41.19 2.87 -12.60
C ASP A 399 -39.68 2.61 -12.73
N MET A 400 -39.34 1.39 -13.16
CA MET A 400 -37.97 0.91 -13.33
C MET A 400 -37.82 0.04 -14.59
N TRP A 401 -36.67 0.16 -15.24
CA TRP A 401 -36.25 -0.63 -16.40
C TRP A 401 -34.83 -1.15 -16.20
N GLY A 402 -34.62 -2.44 -16.47
CA GLY A 402 -33.35 -3.14 -16.33
C GLY A 402 -33.08 -3.69 -14.92
N ALA A 403 -33.75 -3.17 -13.90
CA ALA A 403 -33.63 -3.60 -12.51
C ALA A 403 -34.98 -3.47 -11.79
N GLU A 404 -35.11 -4.11 -10.62
CA GLU A 404 -36.33 -4.13 -9.83
C GLU A 404 -36.03 -3.97 -8.33
N ALA A 405 -36.86 -3.20 -7.62
CA ALA A 405 -36.83 -3.12 -6.17
C ALA A 405 -37.37 -4.42 -5.53
N ILE A 406 -36.65 -4.96 -4.55
CA ILE A 406 -37.02 -6.22 -3.87
C ILE A 406 -38.38 -6.11 -3.16
N GLU A 407 -38.68 -4.94 -2.58
CA GLU A 407 -39.91 -4.68 -1.84
C GLU A 407 -40.52 -3.34 -2.24
N GLN A 408 -41.85 -3.33 -2.44
CA GLN A 408 -42.60 -2.09 -2.69
C GLN A 408 -42.70 -1.20 -1.44
N GLY A 409 -42.87 -1.81 -0.25
CA GLY A 409 -43.03 -1.08 1.02
C GLY A 409 -44.42 -0.46 1.22
N ASN A 410 -44.54 0.42 2.23
CA ASN A 410 -45.82 1.02 2.59
C ASN A 410 -46.14 2.27 1.75
N CYS A 411 -46.88 2.07 0.65
CA CYS A 411 -47.36 3.13 -0.23
C CYS A 411 -48.70 3.75 0.21
N SER A 412 -49.13 3.62 1.48
CA SER A 412 -50.45 4.08 1.93
C SER A 412 -50.76 5.57 1.68
N LYS A 413 -49.73 6.40 1.51
CA LYS A 413 -49.87 7.82 1.16
C LYS A 413 -50.46 8.03 -0.25
N PHE A 414 -50.46 7.00 -1.09
CA PHE A 414 -50.90 7.02 -2.49
C PHE A 414 -52.21 6.26 -2.72
N LYS A 415 -53.00 5.96 -1.67
CA LYS A 415 -54.25 5.17 -1.75
C LYS A 415 -55.34 5.74 -2.69
N GLY A 416 -55.17 6.94 -3.25
CA GLY A 416 -56.10 7.58 -4.18
C GLY A 416 -55.52 7.95 -5.54
N SER A 417 -54.26 7.58 -5.85
CA SER A 417 -53.70 7.76 -7.20
C SER A 417 -54.12 6.61 -8.13
N PRO A 418 -54.25 6.84 -9.45
CA PRO A 418 -54.65 5.80 -10.41
C PRO A 418 -53.65 4.64 -10.45
N ASP A 419 -52.36 4.94 -10.29
CA ASP A 419 -51.28 3.96 -10.21
C ASP A 419 -50.53 4.09 -8.88
N LEU A 420 -50.07 2.95 -8.34
CA LEU A 420 -49.22 2.87 -7.15
C LEU A 420 -47.75 2.96 -7.55
N PRO A 421 -46.88 3.66 -6.79
CA PRO A 421 -45.45 3.68 -7.07
C PRO A 421 -44.82 2.28 -6.98
N HIS A 422 -43.82 2.02 -7.83
CA HIS A 422 -43.00 0.80 -7.80
C HIS A 422 -42.34 0.56 -6.43
N CYS A 423 -41.84 1.60 -5.76
CA CYS A 423 -41.28 1.49 -4.41
C CYS A 423 -41.45 2.78 -3.60
N CYS A 424 -41.97 2.64 -2.38
CA CYS A 424 -42.16 3.73 -1.41
C CYS A 424 -41.26 3.63 -0.18
N LYS A 425 -40.29 2.70 -0.15
CA LYS A 425 -39.35 2.59 0.97
C LYS A 425 -38.35 3.74 0.93
N ARG A 426 -38.09 4.34 2.10
CA ARG A 426 -37.01 5.34 2.26
C ARG A 426 -35.61 4.75 1.98
N LYS A 427 -35.45 3.46 2.24
CA LYS A 427 -34.24 2.68 1.96
C LYS A 427 -34.56 1.56 0.98
N PRO A 428 -34.68 1.85 -0.33
CA PRO A 428 -34.91 0.81 -1.32
C PRO A 428 -33.68 -0.07 -1.47
N VAL A 429 -33.89 -1.33 -1.85
CA VAL A 429 -32.85 -2.26 -2.29
C VAL A 429 -33.26 -2.77 -3.66
N VAL A 430 -32.38 -2.58 -4.63
CA VAL A 430 -32.60 -2.86 -6.05
C VAL A 430 -31.68 -3.99 -6.50
N ILE A 431 -32.24 -4.89 -7.29
CA ILE A 431 -31.54 -6.02 -7.92
C ILE A 431 -31.69 -5.95 -9.43
N ASP A 432 -30.71 -6.47 -10.15
CA ASP A 432 -30.77 -6.60 -11.59
C ASP A 432 -31.83 -7.64 -12.00
N LEU A 433 -32.43 -7.48 -13.19
CA LEU A 433 -33.33 -8.49 -13.72
C LEU A 433 -32.55 -9.77 -14.11
N LEU A 434 -33.27 -10.89 -14.20
CA LEU A 434 -32.67 -12.15 -14.68
C LEU A 434 -32.55 -12.19 -16.21
N PRO A 435 -31.64 -13.01 -16.77
CA PRO A 435 -31.59 -13.27 -18.19
C PRO A 435 -32.94 -13.77 -18.74
N GLY A 436 -33.39 -13.20 -19.87
CA GLY A 436 -34.69 -13.53 -20.46
C GLY A 436 -35.81 -12.56 -20.09
N ALA A 437 -35.52 -11.46 -19.40
CA ALA A 437 -36.50 -10.41 -19.11
C ALA A 437 -37.17 -9.88 -20.39
N PRO A 438 -38.46 -9.47 -20.34
CA PRO A 438 -39.18 -8.91 -21.48
C PRO A 438 -38.45 -7.71 -22.10
N PHE A 439 -38.43 -7.59 -23.43
CA PHE A 439 -37.69 -6.55 -24.15
C PHE A 439 -38.06 -5.12 -23.72
N ASN A 440 -39.33 -4.88 -23.37
CA ASN A 440 -39.82 -3.59 -22.87
C ASN A 440 -39.36 -3.25 -21.44
N LYS A 441 -38.84 -4.22 -20.69
CA LYS A 441 -38.28 -4.03 -19.35
C LYS A 441 -36.75 -4.09 -19.33
N GLN A 442 -36.10 -4.35 -20.46
CA GLN A 442 -34.64 -4.34 -20.57
C GLN A 442 -34.08 -2.92 -20.68
N TYR A 443 -32.82 -2.77 -20.28
CA TYR A 443 -32.03 -1.54 -20.37
C TYR A 443 -30.56 -1.88 -20.72
N PHE A 444 -29.71 -0.87 -20.87
CA PHE A 444 -28.33 -1.03 -21.34
C PHE A 444 -27.49 -1.96 -20.43
N ASN A 445 -26.98 -3.06 -20.99
CA ASN A 445 -26.13 -4.05 -20.31
C ASN A 445 -26.71 -4.60 -18.99
N CYS A 446 -28.03 -4.55 -18.84
CA CYS A 446 -28.77 -5.08 -17.67
C CYS A 446 -28.95 -6.59 -17.78
N CYS A 447 -29.74 -7.09 -16.83
CA CYS A 447 -30.52 -8.30 -16.96
C CYS A 447 -29.66 -9.57 -16.96
N LYS A 448 -28.59 -9.53 -16.16
CA LYS A 448 -27.62 -10.61 -15.97
C LYS A 448 -27.73 -11.22 -14.58
N GLY A 449 -28.80 -10.93 -13.83
CA GLY A 449 -28.94 -11.33 -12.44
C GLY A 449 -27.88 -10.71 -11.54
N GLY A 450 -27.36 -9.53 -11.90
CA GLY A 450 -26.44 -8.76 -11.08
C GLY A 450 -24.98 -9.22 -11.18
N GLU A 451 -24.66 -10.11 -12.12
CA GLU A 451 -23.28 -10.51 -12.39
C GLU A 451 -22.48 -9.37 -13.05
N LEU A 452 -21.26 -9.14 -12.57
CA LEU A 452 -20.29 -8.21 -13.15
C LEU A 452 -18.94 -8.89 -13.26
N SER A 453 -18.43 -9.04 -14.48
CA SER A 453 -17.07 -9.58 -14.70
C SER A 453 -16.01 -8.59 -14.22
N SER A 454 -14.78 -9.08 -14.05
CA SER A 454 -13.62 -8.19 -13.95
C SER A 454 -13.30 -7.59 -15.33
N MET A 455 -12.66 -6.41 -15.33
CA MET A 455 -12.38 -5.69 -16.58
C MET A 455 -11.46 -6.49 -17.53
N ILE A 456 -10.56 -7.30 -16.95
CA ILE A 456 -9.60 -8.14 -17.67
C ILE A 456 -10.27 -9.38 -18.25
N GLN A 457 -11.17 -10.01 -17.49
CA GLN A 457 -11.76 -11.29 -17.87
C GLN A 457 -12.77 -11.16 -19.00
N ASP A 458 -13.63 -10.14 -18.94
CA ASP A 458 -14.60 -9.82 -20.00
C ASP A 458 -14.96 -8.33 -19.94
N SER A 459 -14.39 -7.54 -20.85
CA SER A 459 -14.63 -6.10 -20.93
C SER A 459 -16.02 -5.72 -21.47
N SER A 460 -16.85 -6.69 -21.89
CA SER A 460 -18.23 -6.42 -22.29
C SER A 460 -19.21 -6.51 -21.11
N LYS A 461 -18.85 -7.22 -20.03
CA LYS A 461 -19.74 -7.54 -18.91
C LYS A 461 -19.38 -6.86 -17.58
N PHE A 462 -18.35 -6.01 -17.56
CA PHE A 462 -17.90 -5.32 -16.35
C PHE A 462 -18.88 -4.25 -15.85
N GLY A 463 -19.88 -3.88 -16.64
CA GLY A 463 -20.89 -2.88 -16.28
C GLY A 463 -22.32 -3.42 -16.35
N SER A 464 -23.22 -2.82 -15.57
CA SER A 464 -24.68 -2.97 -15.69
C SER A 464 -25.34 -1.61 -15.55
N SER A 465 -26.48 -1.38 -16.19
CA SER A 465 -27.20 -0.12 -16.06
C SER A 465 -28.71 -0.33 -16.05
N PHE A 466 -29.39 0.51 -15.28
CA PHE A 466 -30.85 0.54 -15.21
C PHE A 466 -31.32 1.99 -15.17
N ALA A 467 -32.58 2.20 -15.53
CA ALA A 467 -33.24 3.50 -15.46
C ALA A 467 -34.41 3.43 -14.49
N MET A 468 -34.71 4.55 -13.85
CA MET A 468 -35.87 4.70 -13.00
C MET A 468 -36.47 6.09 -13.12
N SER A 469 -37.78 6.16 -12.98
CA SER A 469 -38.49 7.43 -12.82
C SER A 469 -38.80 7.64 -11.34
N VAL A 470 -38.34 8.75 -10.78
CA VAL A 470 -38.45 9.07 -9.35
C VAL A 470 -39.34 10.29 -9.20
N GLY A 471 -40.15 10.34 -8.15
CA GLY A 471 -40.96 11.51 -7.81
C GLY A 471 -40.94 11.82 -6.32
N SER A 472 -41.27 13.06 -5.96
CA SER A 472 -41.49 13.48 -4.56
C SER A 472 -42.95 13.81 -4.31
N PHE A 473 -43.48 13.37 -3.16
CA PHE A 473 -44.84 13.70 -2.73
C PHE A 473 -44.99 15.18 -2.34
N ALA A 474 -43.98 15.77 -1.70
CA ALA A 474 -43.98 17.17 -1.30
C ALA A 474 -43.73 18.17 -2.45
N GLY A 475 -43.54 17.69 -3.69
CA GLY A 475 -43.28 18.53 -4.86
C GLY A 475 -41.92 19.23 -4.85
N LYS A 476 -40.96 18.73 -4.06
CA LYS A 476 -39.59 19.25 -3.99
C LYS A 476 -38.71 18.62 -5.06
N ASP A 477 -37.66 19.35 -5.44
CA ASP A 477 -36.62 18.83 -6.33
C ASP A 477 -35.95 17.59 -5.72
N ILE A 478 -35.69 16.60 -6.58
CA ILE A 478 -35.08 15.33 -6.17
C ILE A 478 -33.59 15.57 -5.93
N VAL A 479 -33.14 15.27 -4.71
CA VAL A 479 -31.75 15.47 -4.29
C VAL A 479 -30.99 14.14 -4.35
N MET A 480 -29.68 14.20 -4.63
CA MET A 480 -28.80 13.05 -4.60
C MET A 480 -28.91 12.27 -3.25
N PRO A 481 -29.22 10.96 -3.29
CA PRO A 481 -29.36 10.14 -2.08
C PRO A 481 -28.02 9.88 -1.40
N ILE A 482 -28.06 9.29 -0.20
CA ILE A 482 -26.90 9.02 0.66
C ILE A 482 -26.87 7.58 1.14
N ASN A 483 -25.76 7.17 1.79
CA ASN A 483 -25.60 5.85 2.40
C ASN A 483 -25.83 4.69 1.43
N PHE A 484 -25.02 4.65 0.37
CA PHE A 484 -25.07 3.57 -0.61
C PHE A 484 -24.48 2.27 -0.07
N THR A 485 -25.05 1.14 -0.51
CA THR A 485 -24.55 -0.20 -0.23
C THR A 485 -24.66 -1.06 -1.49
N ILE A 486 -23.65 -1.85 -1.81
CA ILE A 486 -23.67 -2.74 -3.00
C ILE A 486 -24.16 -4.17 -2.68
N GLY A 487 -24.41 -4.48 -1.41
CA GLY A 487 -24.95 -5.77 -0.98
C GLY A 487 -23.98 -6.95 -1.10
N LEU A 488 -22.68 -6.67 -1.33
CA LEU A 488 -21.63 -7.67 -1.45
C LEU A 488 -20.78 -7.72 -0.15
N PRO A 489 -20.33 -8.91 0.28
CA PRO A 489 -19.51 -9.04 1.48
C PRO A 489 -18.15 -8.35 1.29
N GLY A 490 -17.68 -7.65 2.32
CA GLY A 490 -16.39 -6.96 2.30
C GLY A 490 -16.40 -5.57 1.65
N TYR A 491 -17.47 -5.15 0.97
CA TYR A 491 -17.51 -3.85 0.29
C TYR A 491 -18.05 -2.72 1.19
N THR A 492 -17.45 -1.53 1.06
CA THR A 492 -17.91 -0.29 1.69
C THR A 492 -17.98 0.81 0.65
N CYS A 493 -19.10 1.53 0.58
CA CYS A 493 -19.27 2.63 -0.38
C CYS A 493 -19.08 3.99 0.31
N GLY A 494 -18.38 4.89 -0.37
CA GLY A 494 -18.14 6.25 0.07
C GLY A 494 -19.35 7.18 -0.12
N MET A 495 -19.14 8.47 0.18
CA MET A 495 -20.14 9.50 -0.10
C MET A 495 -20.20 9.84 -1.59
N PRO A 496 -21.38 10.20 -2.12
CA PRO A 496 -21.51 10.63 -3.51
C PRO A 496 -20.79 11.96 -3.75
N PHE A 497 -20.08 12.06 -4.87
CA PHE A 497 -19.42 13.29 -5.30
C PHE A 497 -19.74 13.61 -6.76
N GLN A 498 -19.86 14.89 -7.08
CA GLN A 498 -20.26 15.36 -8.40
C GLN A 498 -19.07 15.29 -9.37
N VAL A 499 -19.35 14.89 -10.62
CA VAL A 499 -18.36 14.84 -11.70
C VAL A 499 -18.91 15.55 -12.95
N GLN A 500 -18.07 15.68 -13.97
CA GLN A 500 -18.51 16.28 -15.23
C GLN A 500 -19.71 15.51 -15.83
N PRO A 501 -20.75 16.22 -16.31
CA PRO A 501 -21.95 15.58 -16.86
C PRO A 501 -21.64 14.62 -18.00
N THR A 502 -22.14 13.39 -17.89
CA THR A 502 -21.99 12.34 -18.90
C THR A 502 -22.62 12.75 -20.24
N LYS A 503 -21.88 12.50 -21.33
CA LYS A 503 -22.39 12.62 -22.70
C LYS A 503 -22.61 11.22 -23.27
N PHE A 504 -23.78 10.95 -23.83
CA PHE A 504 -24.09 9.68 -24.46
C PHE A 504 -24.68 9.88 -25.85
N SER A 505 -24.47 8.91 -26.72
CA SER A 505 -24.95 8.91 -28.10
C SER A 505 -25.50 7.53 -28.43
N HIS A 506 -26.72 7.48 -28.98
CA HIS A 506 -27.37 6.22 -29.35
C HIS A 506 -26.84 5.71 -30.71
N ASP A 507 -26.65 6.62 -31.68
CA ASP A 507 -26.29 6.29 -33.07
C ASP A 507 -24.93 6.87 -33.50
N GLY A 508 -24.13 7.37 -32.55
CA GLY A 508 -22.88 8.09 -32.82
C GLY A 508 -23.05 9.50 -33.43
N ARG A 509 -24.23 9.82 -33.97
CA ARG A 509 -24.51 11.08 -34.69
C ARG A 509 -25.07 12.20 -33.81
N ARG A 510 -25.87 11.88 -32.79
CA ARG A 510 -26.48 12.85 -31.87
C ARG A 510 -26.05 12.57 -30.43
N TRP A 511 -25.31 13.52 -29.87
CA TRP A 511 -24.90 13.48 -28.47
C TRP A 511 -25.94 14.17 -27.60
N LYS A 512 -26.37 13.50 -26.54
CA LYS A 512 -27.18 14.07 -25.46
C LYS A 512 -26.30 14.17 -24.22
N GLN A 513 -26.39 15.29 -23.53
CA GLN A 513 -25.72 15.53 -22.26
C GLN A 513 -26.75 15.44 -21.14
N VAL A 514 -26.40 14.75 -20.06
CA VAL A 514 -27.21 14.68 -18.85
C VAL A 514 -27.13 16.00 -18.08
N LEU A 515 -28.09 16.27 -17.19
CA LEU A 515 -28.11 17.48 -16.38
C LEU A 515 -26.93 17.48 -15.39
N GLU A 516 -26.82 16.38 -14.63
CA GLU A 516 -25.78 16.18 -13.63
C GLU A 516 -25.38 14.71 -13.54
N THR A 517 -24.13 14.47 -13.15
CA THR A 517 -23.59 13.13 -12.90
C THR A 517 -22.91 13.10 -11.55
N TRP A 518 -23.23 12.07 -10.76
CA TRP A 518 -22.63 11.80 -9.47
C TRP A 518 -22.00 10.42 -9.46
N ASN A 519 -20.84 10.27 -8.84
CA ASN A 519 -20.18 8.99 -8.65
C ASN A 519 -20.15 8.61 -7.17
N VAL A 520 -20.29 7.31 -6.91
CA VAL A 520 -20.09 6.69 -5.62
C VAL A 520 -19.11 5.55 -5.80
N THR A 521 -18.03 5.56 -5.04
CA THR A 521 -16.99 4.53 -5.12
C THR A 521 -17.16 3.53 -3.99
N CYS A 522 -17.22 2.24 -4.31
CA CYS A 522 -17.26 1.14 -3.36
C CYS A 522 -15.94 0.35 -3.41
N ILE A 523 -15.30 0.19 -2.27
CA ILE A 523 -13.97 -0.42 -2.13
C ILE A 523 -14.10 -1.72 -1.32
N TYR A 524 -13.33 -2.73 -1.68
CA TYR A 524 -13.32 -4.06 -1.06
C TYR A 524 -12.29 -4.16 0.06
N SER A 525 -12.71 -4.56 1.27
CA SER A 525 -11.82 -4.84 2.41
C SER A 525 -11.73 -6.33 2.72
N LEU A 526 -10.50 -6.86 2.72
CA LEU A 526 -10.19 -8.25 3.07
C LEU A 526 -10.60 -8.62 4.51
N ILE A 527 -10.63 -7.66 5.44
CA ILE A 527 -10.98 -7.92 6.84
C ILE A 527 -12.50 -7.91 7.06
N ARG A 528 -13.23 -7.10 6.29
CA ARG A 528 -14.71 -7.12 6.30
C ARG A 528 -15.27 -8.28 5.48
N ALA A 529 -14.52 -8.77 4.51
CA ALA A 529 -14.83 -10.01 3.81
C ALA A 529 -14.68 -11.18 4.78
N SER A 530 -15.60 -12.15 4.69
CA SER A 530 -15.77 -13.26 5.64
C SER A 530 -14.46 -13.74 6.30
N PRO A 531 -14.37 -13.79 7.65
CA PRO A 531 -13.14 -14.18 8.35
C PRO A 531 -12.73 -15.63 8.09
N SER A 532 -13.61 -16.45 7.51
CA SER A 532 -13.35 -17.83 7.16
C SER A 532 -12.78 -17.95 5.73
N PRO A 533 -11.57 -18.53 5.56
CA PRO A 533 -11.06 -18.86 4.23
C PRO A 533 -12.04 -19.74 3.45
N LYS A 534 -12.08 -19.59 2.11
CA LYS A 534 -12.95 -20.39 1.22
C LYS A 534 -12.18 -21.38 0.36
N CYS A 535 -10.85 -21.34 0.39
CA CYS A 535 -10.01 -22.24 -0.37
C CYS A 535 -8.73 -22.62 0.39
N CYS A 536 -8.15 -23.74 -0.03
CA CYS A 536 -6.85 -24.20 0.44
C CYS A 536 -6.01 -24.71 -0.73
N ALA A 537 -4.70 -24.74 -0.54
CA ALA A 537 -3.77 -25.26 -1.51
C ALA A 537 -3.07 -26.54 -1.03
N SER A 538 -2.75 -27.41 -1.98
CA SER A 538 -1.97 -28.63 -1.77
C SER A 538 -0.85 -28.72 -2.79
N LEU A 539 0.30 -29.21 -2.38
CA LEU A 539 1.54 -29.12 -3.15
C LEU A 539 2.15 -30.51 -3.34
N SER A 540 2.65 -30.78 -4.54
CA SER A 540 3.38 -32.02 -4.83
C SER A 540 4.44 -31.81 -5.90
N ALA A 541 5.41 -32.72 -5.95
CA ALA A 541 6.45 -32.70 -6.98
C ALA A 541 6.84 -34.12 -7.39
N PHE A 542 7.32 -34.28 -8.62
CA PHE A 542 7.78 -35.56 -9.17
C PHE A 542 8.94 -36.20 -8.39
N TYR A 543 9.70 -35.41 -7.64
CA TYR A 543 10.83 -35.87 -6.82
C TYR A 543 10.44 -36.19 -5.37
N SER A 544 9.16 -36.07 -5.00
CA SER A 544 8.66 -36.34 -3.66
C SER A 544 7.60 -37.44 -3.68
N SER A 545 7.75 -38.45 -2.82
CA SER A 545 6.74 -39.50 -2.62
C SER A 545 5.56 -39.04 -1.77
N THR A 546 5.67 -37.89 -1.10
CA THR A 546 4.63 -37.32 -0.23
C THR A 546 4.02 -36.07 -0.84
N ILE A 547 2.69 -35.95 -0.69
CA ILE A 547 1.91 -34.76 -1.05
C ILE A 547 1.72 -33.91 0.21
N VAL A 548 2.09 -32.64 0.13
CA VAL A 548 1.73 -31.64 1.14
C VAL A 548 0.25 -31.31 0.97
N ARG A 549 -0.55 -31.74 1.93
CA ARG A 549 -2.01 -31.60 1.89
C ARG A 549 -2.39 -30.20 2.36
N CYS A 550 -3.63 -29.78 2.08
CA CYS A 550 -4.19 -28.61 2.72
C CYS A 550 -4.10 -28.74 4.26
N PRO A 551 -3.74 -27.67 4.97
CA PRO A 551 -3.74 -27.67 6.43
C PRO A 551 -5.07 -28.13 7.03
N LYS A 552 -5.01 -28.70 8.24
CA LYS A 552 -6.22 -29.17 8.92
C LYS A 552 -7.09 -27.96 9.30
N CYS A 553 -8.39 -28.12 9.12
CA CYS A 553 -9.40 -27.10 9.42
C CYS A 553 -9.22 -25.73 8.74
N SER A 554 -8.58 -25.67 7.57
CA SER A 554 -8.39 -24.40 6.84
C SER A 554 -9.66 -23.56 6.66
N CYS A 555 -10.82 -24.18 6.43
CA CYS A 555 -12.10 -23.48 6.23
C CYS A 555 -13.16 -23.89 7.27
N GLY A 556 -12.73 -24.51 8.38
CA GLY A 556 -13.61 -24.99 9.45
C GLY A 556 -13.26 -26.40 9.94
N CYS A 557 -13.64 -26.74 11.17
CA CYS A 557 -13.51 -28.08 11.74
C CYS A 557 -14.87 -28.78 11.84
N GLN A 558 -14.86 -30.12 11.74
CA GLN A 558 -16.02 -30.96 12.03
C GLN A 558 -16.40 -30.83 13.51
N GLY A 559 -17.70 -30.67 13.81
CA GLY A 559 -18.22 -30.56 15.18
C GLY A 559 -18.40 -29.14 15.71
N LEU A 560 -18.02 -28.11 14.95
CA LEU A 560 -18.32 -26.71 15.26
C LEU A 560 -19.71 -26.30 14.72
N PRO A 561 -20.46 -25.44 15.43
CA PRO A 561 -21.76 -24.96 14.97
C PRO A 561 -21.60 -24.18 13.64
N GLY A 562 -22.38 -24.56 12.63
CA GLY A 562 -22.38 -23.92 11.29
C GLY A 562 -21.67 -24.68 10.17
N VAL A 563 -20.88 -25.73 10.47
CA VAL A 563 -20.12 -26.48 9.45
C VAL A 563 -20.79 -27.83 9.18
N LYS A 564 -21.60 -27.91 8.11
CA LYS A 564 -22.22 -29.16 7.63
C LYS A 564 -21.41 -29.75 6.48
N CYS A 565 -21.20 -31.06 6.48
CA CYS A 565 -20.55 -31.75 5.37
C CYS A 565 -21.20 -33.11 5.08
N VAL A 566 -21.02 -33.58 3.85
CA VAL A 566 -21.50 -34.89 3.38
C VAL A 566 -20.34 -35.88 3.36
N LYS A 567 -20.50 -37.06 3.95
CA LYS A 567 -19.43 -38.07 3.97
C LYS A 567 -19.26 -38.73 2.60
N PRO A 568 -18.05 -39.19 2.23
CA PRO A 568 -17.84 -39.91 0.99
C PRO A 568 -18.69 -41.19 0.93
N GLY A 569 -19.57 -41.30 -0.07
CA GLY A 569 -20.44 -42.48 -0.27
C GLY A 569 -21.89 -42.32 0.20
N GLU A 570 -22.20 -41.25 0.93
CA GLU A 570 -23.58 -40.82 1.17
C GLU A 570 -24.07 -40.03 -0.05
N GLU A 571 -25.29 -40.31 -0.52
CA GLU A 571 -25.93 -39.48 -1.54
C GLU A 571 -26.18 -38.08 -0.97
N SER A 572 -25.83 -37.06 -1.75
CA SER A 572 -26.16 -35.67 -1.39
C SER A 572 -27.67 -35.54 -1.18
N PRO A 573 -28.14 -34.76 -0.19
CA PRO A 573 -29.56 -34.42 -0.08
C PRO A 573 -30.06 -33.89 -1.44
N PRO A 574 -31.29 -34.22 -1.88
CA PRO A 574 -31.84 -33.64 -3.10
C PRO A 574 -31.70 -32.12 -3.06
N LEU A 575 -31.14 -31.52 -4.12
CA LEU A 575 -30.96 -30.05 -4.22
C LEU A 575 -32.27 -29.27 -3.96
N LEU A 576 -33.42 -29.93 -4.18
CA LEU A 576 -34.78 -29.45 -3.93
C LEU A 576 -35.20 -29.36 -2.44
N GLN A 577 -34.44 -29.94 -1.51
CA GLN A 577 -34.73 -29.95 -0.06
C GLN A 577 -33.85 -29.01 0.75
N LEU A 578 -32.82 -28.40 0.14
CA LEU A 578 -32.17 -27.26 0.73
C LEU A 578 -33.19 -26.11 0.77
N PRO A 579 -33.22 -25.28 1.83
CA PRO A 579 -34.09 -24.13 1.81
C PRO A 579 -33.69 -23.29 0.59
N HIS A 580 -34.54 -23.27 -0.42
CA HIS A 580 -34.55 -22.19 -1.40
C HIS A 580 -35.03 -20.95 -0.64
N THR A 581 -34.23 -20.46 0.31
CA THR A 581 -34.27 -19.04 0.69
C THR A 581 -34.16 -18.30 -0.63
N HIS A 582 -35.10 -17.41 -0.89
CA HIS A 582 -35.26 -16.60 -2.10
C HIS A 582 -33.94 -16.43 -2.87
N GLU A 583 -33.95 -16.51 -4.21
CA GLU A 583 -32.80 -16.38 -5.13
C GLU A 583 -31.88 -15.15 -4.87
N THR A 584 -32.29 -14.29 -3.94
CA THR A 584 -31.56 -13.18 -3.37
C THR A 584 -30.46 -13.57 -2.37
N GLU A 585 -30.42 -14.71 -1.69
CA GLU A 585 -29.38 -15.01 -0.66
C GLU A 585 -28.35 -16.07 -1.07
N GLU A 586 -27.07 -15.88 -0.68
CA GLU A 586 -26.02 -16.89 -0.90
C GLU A 586 -26.29 -18.13 -0.01
N PRO A 587 -26.44 -19.33 -0.58
CA PRO A 587 -26.69 -20.53 0.20
C PRO A 587 -25.45 -20.90 1.04
N SER A 588 -25.68 -21.34 2.28
CA SER A 588 -24.61 -21.82 3.15
C SER A 588 -23.86 -22.99 2.47
N PRO A 589 -22.52 -22.97 2.42
CA PRO A 589 -21.76 -23.96 1.67
C PRO A 589 -21.92 -25.35 2.29
N LEU A 590 -22.37 -26.32 1.49
CA LEU A 590 -22.38 -27.73 1.83
C LEU A 590 -21.19 -28.39 1.13
N VAL A 591 -20.19 -28.83 1.91
CA VAL A 591 -18.94 -29.37 1.38
C VAL A 591 -18.83 -30.87 1.63
N THR A 592 -17.93 -31.55 0.92
CA THR A 592 -17.58 -32.93 1.29
C THR A 592 -16.72 -32.96 2.55
N CYS A 593 -17.03 -33.88 3.46
CA CYS A 593 -16.25 -34.08 4.67
C CYS A 593 -14.79 -34.41 4.30
N SER A 594 -13.89 -33.51 4.68
CA SER A 594 -12.46 -33.61 4.47
C SER A 594 -11.73 -33.07 5.70
N ARG A 595 -10.40 -33.19 5.75
CA ARG A 595 -9.62 -32.65 6.88
C ARG A 595 -9.52 -31.11 6.87
N HIS A 596 -9.70 -30.48 5.71
CA HIS A 596 -9.57 -29.02 5.52
C HIS A 596 -10.92 -28.30 5.44
N MET A 597 -11.99 -29.00 5.07
CA MET A 597 -13.37 -28.51 4.98
C MET A 597 -13.59 -27.33 4.02
N CYS A 598 -12.63 -27.06 3.14
CA CYS A 598 -12.72 -25.98 2.15
C CYS A 598 -13.61 -26.33 0.95
N PRO A 599 -14.47 -25.38 0.49
CA PRO A 599 -15.23 -25.47 -0.75
C PRO A 599 -14.36 -25.66 -1.99
N ILE A 600 -13.20 -25.00 -2.04
CA ILE A 600 -12.27 -25.08 -3.18
C ILE A 600 -10.91 -25.62 -2.70
N ARG A 601 -10.34 -26.51 -3.52
CA ARG A 601 -8.95 -26.95 -3.37
C ARG A 601 -8.18 -26.66 -4.64
N VAL A 602 -7.08 -25.94 -4.51
CA VAL A 602 -6.09 -25.76 -5.58
C VAL A 602 -4.94 -26.75 -5.35
N HIS A 603 -4.58 -27.52 -6.36
CA HIS A 603 -3.45 -28.44 -6.31
C HIS A 603 -2.36 -27.98 -7.29
N TRP A 604 -1.17 -27.69 -6.77
CA TRP A 604 0.01 -27.33 -7.53
C TRP A 604 0.97 -28.51 -7.59
N HIS A 605 1.19 -29.04 -8.80
CA HIS A 605 2.03 -30.19 -9.02
C HIS A 605 3.19 -29.87 -9.96
N VAL A 606 4.42 -30.01 -9.47
CA VAL A 606 5.62 -29.95 -10.31
C VAL A 606 5.78 -31.30 -11.02
N LYS A 607 5.38 -31.37 -12.30
CA LYS A 607 5.37 -32.61 -13.09
C LYS A 607 6.76 -33.06 -13.51
N GLN A 608 7.57 -32.13 -14.00
CA GLN A 608 8.87 -32.46 -14.58
C GLN A 608 9.77 -31.23 -14.62
N SER A 609 11.08 -31.45 -14.49
CA SER A 609 12.12 -30.43 -14.59
C SER A 609 12.98 -30.73 -15.83
N TYR A 610 12.89 -29.91 -16.87
CA TYR A 610 13.77 -29.95 -18.06
C TYR A 610 15.00 -29.06 -17.83
N LYS A 611 15.93 -29.02 -18.80
CA LYS A 611 17.13 -28.17 -18.69
C LYS A 611 16.76 -26.68 -18.56
N GLU A 612 15.97 -26.16 -19.50
CA GLU A 612 15.60 -24.73 -19.57
C GLU A 612 14.23 -24.41 -18.94
N TYR A 613 13.35 -25.41 -18.81
CA TYR A 613 11.98 -25.19 -18.36
C TYR A 613 11.60 -26.14 -17.25
N TRP A 614 10.57 -25.81 -16.51
CA TRP A 614 9.89 -26.74 -15.64
C TRP A 614 8.40 -26.73 -15.94
N ARG A 615 7.80 -27.92 -15.85
CA ARG A 615 6.40 -28.15 -16.18
C ARG A 615 5.61 -28.26 -14.89
N VAL A 616 4.64 -27.37 -14.74
CA VAL A 616 3.71 -27.35 -13.61
C VAL A 616 2.32 -27.70 -14.11
N LYS A 617 1.59 -28.46 -13.30
CA LYS A 617 0.17 -28.71 -13.47
C LYS A 617 -0.59 -28.11 -12.30
N ILE A 618 -1.60 -27.29 -12.60
CA ILE A 618 -2.53 -26.78 -11.62
C ILE A 618 -3.86 -27.51 -11.79
N THR A 619 -4.47 -27.90 -10.68
CA THR A 619 -5.79 -28.55 -10.65
C THR A 619 -6.66 -27.87 -9.62
N ILE A 620 -7.78 -27.28 -10.03
CA ILE A 620 -8.78 -26.69 -9.15
C ILE A 620 -9.92 -27.68 -9.02
N SER A 621 -10.30 -28.01 -7.79
CA SER A 621 -11.37 -28.97 -7.49
C SER A 621 -12.46 -28.31 -6.65
N ASN A 622 -13.71 -28.45 -7.08
CA ASN A 622 -14.88 -28.00 -6.34
C ASN A 622 -15.40 -29.09 -5.40
N TYR A 623 -15.36 -28.81 -4.10
CA TYR A 623 -15.88 -29.65 -3.03
C TYR A 623 -17.28 -29.23 -2.57
N ASN A 624 -17.80 -28.12 -3.11
CA ASN A 624 -19.12 -27.58 -2.80
C ASN A 624 -20.21 -28.30 -3.61
N PHE A 625 -21.30 -28.68 -2.93
CA PHE A 625 -22.47 -29.32 -3.53
C PHE A 625 -23.56 -28.33 -3.97
N VAL A 626 -23.49 -27.07 -3.50
CA VAL A 626 -24.57 -26.08 -3.68
C VAL A 626 -24.15 -24.87 -4.51
N LYS A 627 -22.87 -24.78 -4.91
CA LYS A 627 -22.34 -23.65 -5.69
C LYS A 627 -21.53 -24.11 -6.90
N ASN A 628 -21.95 -23.64 -8.07
CA ASN A 628 -21.14 -23.61 -9.28
C ASN A 628 -20.35 -22.30 -9.29
N TYR A 629 -19.14 -22.32 -9.86
CA TYR A 629 -18.35 -21.11 -10.07
C TYR A 629 -18.26 -20.81 -11.55
N SER A 630 -19.07 -19.85 -11.99
CA SER A 630 -18.98 -19.22 -13.31
C SER A 630 -17.89 -18.15 -13.29
N TYR A 631 -17.13 -18.00 -14.38
CA TYR A 631 -16.10 -16.97 -14.50
C TYR A 631 -15.05 -17.02 -13.37
N TRP A 632 -14.74 -18.21 -12.87
CA TRP A 632 -13.75 -18.37 -11.82
C TRP A 632 -12.40 -17.75 -12.21
N THR A 633 -11.72 -17.18 -11.23
CA THR A 633 -10.40 -16.56 -11.39
C THR A 633 -9.43 -17.19 -10.40
N LEU A 634 -8.20 -17.43 -10.84
CA LEU A 634 -7.11 -17.92 -10.02
C LEU A 634 -5.96 -16.94 -10.14
N VAL A 635 -5.53 -16.32 -9.05
CA VAL A 635 -4.32 -15.48 -9.04
C VAL A 635 -3.22 -16.23 -8.31
N VAL A 636 -2.05 -16.29 -8.93
CA VAL A 636 -0.88 -16.97 -8.37
C VAL A 636 0.28 -15.98 -8.36
N GLN A 637 0.93 -15.86 -7.20
CA GLN A 637 2.20 -15.15 -7.07
C GLN A 637 3.34 -16.16 -7.03
N HIS A 638 4.22 -16.08 -8.02
CA HIS A 638 5.34 -16.96 -8.18
C HIS A 638 6.40 -16.32 -9.12
N PRO A 639 7.69 -16.20 -8.72
CA PRO A 639 8.71 -15.49 -9.50
C PRO A 639 8.86 -15.91 -10.97
N SER A 640 8.74 -17.21 -11.32
CA SER A 640 8.82 -17.65 -12.73
C SER A 640 7.68 -17.15 -13.64
N LEU A 641 6.59 -16.58 -13.09
CA LEU A 641 5.49 -16.08 -13.94
C LEU A 641 5.93 -14.92 -14.83
N GLN A 642 7.02 -14.24 -14.47
CA GLN A 642 7.67 -13.23 -15.33
C GLN A 642 8.17 -13.82 -16.67
N SER A 643 8.40 -15.14 -16.72
CA SER A 643 8.90 -15.86 -17.90
C SER A 643 8.02 -17.07 -18.22
N LEU A 644 6.69 -16.88 -18.15
CA LEU A 644 5.72 -17.87 -18.61
C LEU A 644 5.88 -18.09 -20.13
N THR A 645 6.36 -19.27 -20.53
CA THR A 645 6.64 -19.58 -21.94
C THR A 645 5.41 -20.10 -22.66
N ARG A 646 4.65 -20.98 -22.01
CA ARG A 646 3.46 -21.58 -22.59
C ARG A 646 2.47 -21.96 -21.51
N LEU A 647 1.20 -21.68 -21.76
CA LEU A 647 0.07 -22.08 -20.94
C LEU A 647 -0.88 -22.95 -21.76
N PHE A 648 -1.45 -23.96 -21.13
CA PHE A 648 -2.43 -24.85 -21.74
C PHE A 648 -3.77 -24.72 -21.02
N SER A 649 -4.87 -24.78 -21.78
CA SER A 649 -6.23 -24.93 -21.26
C SER A 649 -6.81 -23.78 -20.42
N PHE A 650 -6.05 -22.77 -20.00
CA PHE A 650 -6.53 -21.55 -19.33
C PHE A 650 -6.11 -20.30 -20.10
N ASN A 651 -6.82 -19.20 -19.86
CA ASN A 651 -6.37 -17.86 -20.22
C ASN A 651 -5.42 -17.30 -19.15
N TYR A 652 -4.61 -16.30 -19.53
CA TYR A 652 -3.63 -15.67 -18.64
C TYR A 652 -3.51 -14.18 -18.86
N HIS A 653 -3.35 -13.45 -17.77
CA HIS A 653 -3.00 -12.03 -17.78
C HIS A 653 -2.01 -11.76 -16.64
N PRO A 654 -0.84 -11.17 -16.91
CA PRO A 654 0.10 -10.78 -15.87
C PRO A 654 -0.45 -9.56 -15.09
N LEU A 655 -0.35 -9.57 -13.77
CA LEU A 655 -0.78 -8.45 -12.92
C LEU A 655 0.46 -7.62 -12.53
N ASN A 656 0.87 -6.72 -13.43
CA ASN A 656 2.11 -5.94 -13.30
C ASN A 656 1.85 -4.54 -12.72
N GLN A 657 1.32 -4.46 -11.50
CA GLN A 657 0.77 -3.20 -10.99
C GLN A 657 1.81 -2.15 -10.60
N TYR A 658 3.00 -2.61 -10.22
CA TYR A 658 4.12 -1.74 -9.84
C TYR A 658 5.20 -1.65 -10.93
N GLY A 659 4.99 -2.31 -12.08
CA GLY A 659 5.87 -2.27 -13.26
C GLY A 659 7.26 -2.91 -13.11
N THR A 660 7.73 -3.12 -11.88
CA THR A 660 9.06 -3.66 -11.55
C THR A 660 9.05 -5.17 -11.25
N ILE A 661 7.93 -5.72 -10.80
CA ILE A 661 7.77 -7.12 -10.41
C ILE A 661 6.62 -7.74 -11.22
N ASN A 662 6.96 -8.67 -12.11
CA ASN A 662 6.00 -9.40 -12.93
C ASN A 662 5.83 -10.84 -12.42
N ASP A 663 5.82 -11.02 -11.10
CA ASP A 663 5.76 -12.32 -10.44
C ASP A 663 4.34 -12.83 -10.22
N THR A 664 3.31 -12.04 -10.57
CA THR A 664 1.92 -12.36 -10.29
C THR A 664 1.13 -12.50 -11.58
N GLY A 665 0.36 -13.58 -11.67
CA GLY A 665 -0.44 -13.92 -12.83
C GLY A 665 -1.87 -14.29 -12.49
N MET A 666 -2.81 -13.75 -13.25
CA MET A 666 -4.22 -14.11 -13.22
C MET A 666 -4.53 -15.15 -14.29
N PHE A 667 -5.28 -16.19 -13.91
CA PHE A 667 -5.76 -17.25 -14.78
C PHE A 667 -7.28 -17.35 -14.71
N TRP A 668 -7.92 -17.69 -15.82
CA TRP A 668 -9.36 -17.97 -15.87
C TRP A 668 -9.70 -18.98 -16.96
N GLY A 669 -10.93 -19.50 -16.91
CA GLY A 669 -11.42 -20.47 -17.89
C GLY A 669 -11.62 -19.89 -19.29
N ILE A 670 -11.50 -20.77 -20.29
CA ILE A 670 -11.83 -20.52 -21.68
C ILE A 670 -13.33 -20.73 -21.86
N LYS A 671 -13.99 -19.76 -22.52
CA LYS A 671 -15.43 -19.75 -22.76
C LYS A 671 -15.89 -21.02 -23.47
N TYR A 672 -16.97 -21.62 -23.00
CA TYR A 672 -17.54 -22.88 -23.53
C TYR A 672 -16.65 -24.12 -23.39
N TYR A 673 -15.56 -24.05 -22.62
CA TYR A 673 -14.66 -25.18 -22.39
C TYR A 673 -14.53 -25.50 -20.91
N ASN A 674 -14.04 -24.55 -20.11
CA ASN A 674 -13.82 -24.73 -18.68
C ASN A 674 -14.06 -23.44 -17.88
N ASP A 675 -14.86 -22.53 -18.44
CA ASP A 675 -15.36 -21.30 -17.81
C ASP A 675 -16.41 -21.56 -16.71
N LEU A 676 -17.00 -22.76 -16.68
CA LEU A 676 -17.79 -23.27 -15.56
C LEU A 676 -17.02 -24.34 -14.77
N LEU A 677 -16.80 -24.06 -13.48
CA LEU A 677 -16.42 -25.06 -12.50
C LEU A 677 -17.69 -25.55 -11.79
N LEU A 678 -18.21 -26.68 -12.27
CA LEU A 678 -19.45 -27.27 -11.76
C LEU A 678 -19.29 -27.78 -10.32
N THR A 679 -20.42 -28.05 -9.68
CA THR A 679 -20.50 -28.74 -8.38
C THR A 679 -19.76 -30.08 -8.44
N ARG A 680 -19.46 -30.63 -7.27
CA ARG A 680 -18.76 -31.91 -7.15
C ARG A 680 -19.35 -32.99 -8.09
N GLY A 681 -18.47 -33.63 -8.86
CA GLY A 681 -18.80 -34.67 -9.84
C GLY A 681 -17.65 -34.87 -10.84
N LYS A 682 -17.88 -35.62 -11.93
CA LYS A 682 -16.86 -35.81 -13.00
C LYS A 682 -16.37 -34.48 -13.60
N ASN A 683 -17.20 -33.44 -13.56
CA ASN A 683 -16.92 -32.12 -14.12
C ASN A 683 -16.62 -31.04 -13.06
N GLY A 684 -16.46 -31.44 -11.78
CA GLY A 684 -16.13 -30.51 -10.68
C GLY A 684 -14.63 -30.22 -10.56
N VAL A 685 -13.89 -30.34 -11.66
CA VAL A 685 -12.42 -30.20 -11.70
C VAL A 685 -12.02 -29.50 -12.98
N VAL A 686 -11.19 -28.45 -12.87
CA VAL A 686 -10.52 -27.81 -14.01
C VAL A 686 -9.01 -27.92 -13.85
N GLN A 687 -8.30 -28.08 -14.96
CA GLN A 687 -6.85 -28.32 -14.96
C GLN A 687 -6.17 -27.50 -16.04
N THR A 688 -4.94 -27.09 -15.74
CA THR A 688 -4.03 -26.46 -16.69
C THR A 688 -2.64 -27.03 -16.51
N GLU A 689 -1.84 -26.97 -17.57
CA GLU A 689 -0.41 -27.16 -17.50
C GLU A 689 0.29 -25.90 -17.99
N MET A 690 1.47 -25.62 -17.45
CA MET A 690 2.29 -24.50 -17.91
C MET A 690 3.77 -24.87 -17.94
N LEU A 691 4.48 -24.21 -18.84
CA LEU A 691 5.92 -24.22 -18.96
C LEU A 691 6.47 -22.88 -18.50
N LEU A 692 7.32 -22.96 -17.49
CA LEU A 692 7.97 -21.81 -16.88
C LEU A 692 9.46 -21.89 -17.21
N HIS A 693 10.02 -20.82 -17.77
CA HIS A 693 11.45 -20.75 -18.06
C HIS A 693 12.24 -20.60 -16.75
N LYS A 694 13.38 -21.29 -16.67
CA LYS A 694 14.33 -21.20 -15.56
C LYS A 694 15.31 -20.06 -15.84
N ASP A 695 15.00 -18.91 -15.28
CA ASP A 695 15.91 -17.78 -15.33
C ASP A 695 17.16 -18.05 -14.46
N ALA A 696 18.35 -17.95 -15.07
CA ALA A 696 19.60 -18.32 -14.42
C ALA A 696 19.99 -17.41 -13.24
N GLY A 697 19.45 -16.18 -13.17
CA GLY A 697 19.71 -15.24 -12.08
C GLY A 697 18.81 -15.45 -10.86
N THR A 698 17.67 -16.12 -11.02
CA THR A 698 16.66 -16.27 -9.95
C THR A 698 16.35 -17.72 -9.58
N PHE A 699 16.59 -18.67 -10.47
CA PHE A 699 16.25 -20.07 -10.28
C PHE A 699 17.14 -20.74 -9.22
N THR A 700 16.53 -21.41 -8.25
CA THR A 700 17.22 -22.31 -7.33
C THR A 700 16.38 -23.52 -6.98
N PHE A 701 17.04 -24.58 -6.54
CA PHE A 701 16.42 -25.79 -6.01
C PHE A 701 16.19 -25.73 -4.49
N ARG A 702 16.65 -24.65 -3.83
CA ARG A 702 16.55 -24.48 -2.39
C ARG A 702 15.12 -24.07 -1.99
N GLU A 703 14.76 -24.41 -0.75
CA GLU A 703 13.61 -23.83 -0.02
C GLU A 703 12.25 -23.91 -0.72
N GLY A 704 12.01 -24.94 -1.54
CA GLY A 704 10.73 -25.10 -2.21
C GLY A 704 10.44 -24.00 -3.22
N TRP A 705 11.48 -23.44 -3.85
CA TRP A 705 11.37 -22.38 -4.86
C TRP A 705 10.29 -22.65 -5.91
N THR A 706 10.14 -23.91 -6.35
CA THR A 706 9.19 -24.36 -7.38
C THR A 706 7.70 -24.25 -6.98
N PHE A 707 7.40 -23.72 -5.80
CA PHE A 707 6.06 -23.60 -5.27
C PHE A 707 5.66 -22.13 -5.16
N PRO A 708 4.36 -21.82 -5.36
CA PRO A 708 3.88 -20.45 -5.31
C PRO A 708 4.04 -19.86 -3.92
N ARG A 709 4.23 -18.55 -3.86
CA ARG A 709 4.28 -17.79 -2.61
C ARG A 709 2.89 -17.48 -2.09
N LYS A 710 1.95 -17.24 -3.02
CA LYS A 710 0.54 -16.94 -2.71
C LYS A 710 -0.38 -17.48 -3.80
N ILE A 711 -1.56 -17.96 -3.40
CA ILE A 711 -2.64 -18.37 -4.29
C ILE A 711 -3.93 -17.71 -3.78
N SER A 712 -4.72 -17.14 -4.69
CA SER A 712 -6.09 -16.74 -4.40
C SER A 712 -7.06 -17.27 -5.46
N PHE A 713 -8.29 -17.56 -5.05
CA PHE A 713 -9.36 -18.05 -5.91
C PHE A 713 -10.57 -17.12 -5.79
N ASN A 714 -11.06 -16.57 -6.91
CA ASN A 714 -12.08 -15.53 -6.94
C ASN A 714 -11.75 -14.31 -6.04
N GLY A 715 -10.46 -14.07 -5.82
CA GLY A 715 -9.91 -13.06 -4.92
C GLY A 715 -9.90 -13.43 -3.43
N ASP A 716 -10.41 -14.59 -3.03
CA ASP A 716 -10.24 -15.09 -1.66
C ASP A 716 -8.86 -15.78 -1.54
N GLU A 717 -8.06 -15.39 -0.55
CA GLU A 717 -6.74 -15.98 -0.31
C GLU A 717 -6.85 -17.43 0.18
N CYS A 718 -6.12 -18.33 -0.46
CA CYS A 718 -6.14 -19.74 -0.12
C CYS A 718 -5.11 -20.07 0.96
N VAL A 719 -5.54 -20.87 1.95
CA VAL A 719 -4.64 -21.32 3.00
C VAL A 719 -3.59 -22.27 2.42
N MET A 720 -2.32 -21.92 2.58
CA MET A 720 -1.17 -22.70 2.15
C MET A 720 -0.46 -23.32 3.36
N ALA A 721 0.18 -24.47 3.17
CA ALA A 721 1.09 -25.02 4.17
C ALA A 721 2.29 -24.06 4.35
N PRO A 722 2.96 -24.06 5.50
CA PRO A 722 4.12 -23.22 5.69
C PRO A 722 5.28 -23.71 4.77
N PRO A 723 6.17 -22.81 4.29
CA PRO A 723 7.19 -23.15 3.30
C PRO A 723 8.19 -24.24 3.73
N ASP A 724 8.34 -24.47 5.03
CA ASP A 724 9.17 -25.53 5.59
C ASP A 724 8.65 -26.93 5.29
N GLU A 725 7.33 -27.10 5.12
CA GLU A 725 6.70 -28.36 4.75
C GLU A 725 6.76 -28.67 3.25
N TYR A 726 7.19 -27.72 2.41
CA TYR A 726 7.16 -27.89 0.95
C TYR A 726 8.04 -29.07 0.50
N PRO A 727 7.67 -29.79 -0.57
CA PRO A 727 8.52 -30.85 -1.11
C PRO A 727 9.92 -30.30 -1.43
N ARG A 728 10.95 -30.80 -0.73
CA ARG A 728 12.34 -30.42 -0.99
C ARG A 728 13.02 -31.47 -1.85
N LEU A 729 13.97 -31.03 -2.68
CA LEU A 729 14.86 -31.96 -3.35
C LEU A 729 15.75 -32.65 -2.30
N PRO A 730 15.93 -33.98 -2.39
CA PRO A 730 16.85 -34.68 -1.50
C PRO A 730 18.25 -34.08 -1.63
N ASN A 731 18.88 -33.70 -0.51
CA ASN A 731 20.25 -33.18 -0.48
C ASN A 731 21.31 -34.26 -0.77
N ALA A 732 20.91 -35.50 -1.04
CA ALA A 732 21.79 -36.61 -1.32
C ALA A 732 21.21 -37.46 -2.45
N ALA A 733 22.06 -37.84 -3.39
CA ALA A 733 21.78 -38.99 -4.24
C ALA A 733 21.74 -40.24 -3.33
N PRO A 734 20.80 -41.18 -3.53
CA PRO A 734 20.95 -42.49 -2.93
C PRO A 734 22.30 -43.03 -3.40
N SER A 735 23.18 -43.39 -2.46
CA SER A 735 24.36 -44.16 -2.81
C SER A 735 23.87 -45.39 -3.54
N ALA A 736 24.18 -45.47 -4.84
CA ALA A 736 24.02 -46.69 -5.60
C ALA A 736 24.95 -47.70 -4.92
N THR A 737 24.42 -48.46 -3.98
CA THR A 737 25.04 -49.72 -3.58
C THR A 737 25.18 -50.50 -4.88
N ALA A 738 26.43 -50.72 -5.28
CA ALA A 738 26.75 -51.40 -6.52
C ALA A 738 26.02 -52.75 -6.52
N SER A 739 24.88 -52.80 -7.22
CA SER A 739 24.22 -54.04 -7.54
C SER A 739 25.26 -54.85 -8.30
N LYS A 740 25.68 -55.97 -7.71
CA LYS A 740 26.53 -56.97 -8.37
C LYS A 740 26.01 -57.15 -9.79
N ARG A 741 26.86 -56.87 -10.78
CA ARG A 741 26.57 -57.08 -12.20
C ARG A 741 26.10 -58.52 -12.38
N SER A 742 24.80 -58.72 -12.55
CA SER A 742 24.30 -59.92 -13.21
C SER A 742 24.41 -59.66 -14.70
N ILE A 743 25.40 -60.28 -15.33
CA ILE A 743 25.54 -60.28 -16.78
C ILE A 743 24.37 -61.09 -17.33
N VAL A 744 23.37 -60.40 -17.89
CA VAL A 744 22.35 -61.02 -18.71
C VAL A 744 22.80 -60.90 -20.16
N TRP A 745 23.10 -62.05 -20.77
CA TRP A 745 23.35 -62.15 -22.21
C TRP A 745 22.03 -61.96 -22.96
N CYS A 746 21.91 -60.87 -23.73
CA CYS A 746 20.84 -60.73 -24.71
C CYS A 746 21.26 -61.41 -26.02
N PHE A 747 20.62 -62.53 -26.36
CA PHE A 747 20.65 -63.06 -27.72
C PHE A 747 19.74 -62.20 -28.61
N ASN A 748 20.32 -61.63 -29.67
CA ASN A 748 19.60 -60.99 -30.75
C ASN A 748 18.85 -62.05 -31.57
N ILE A 749 17.53 -61.95 -31.65
CA ILE A 749 16.76 -62.58 -32.73
C ILE A 749 16.33 -61.45 -33.67
N HIS A 750 17.00 -61.41 -34.83
CA HIS A 750 16.58 -60.68 -36.01
C HIS A 750 15.29 -61.33 -36.54
N THR A 751 14.22 -60.55 -36.66
CA THR A 751 13.11 -60.88 -37.55
C THR A 751 13.27 -60.07 -38.83
N ALA A 752 13.67 -60.75 -39.90
CA ALA A 752 13.53 -60.30 -41.26
C ALA A 752 12.52 -61.21 -41.98
N GLU A 753 11.37 -60.61 -42.25
CA GLU A 753 10.62 -60.65 -43.52
C GLU A 753 9.79 -61.86 -43.99
N LEU A 754 8.67 -61.46 -44.63
CA LEU A 754 7.90 -62.06 -45.73
C LEU A 754 6.74 -63.03 -45.40
N THR A 755 5.50 -62.53 -45.38
CA THR A 755 4.64 -62.38 -46.58
C THR A 755 3.40 -61.54 -46.28
#